data_AF-A0A6F8YQC4-F1
#
_entry.id   AF-A0A6F8YQC4-F1
#
_cell.length_a   1.000
_cell.length_b   1.000
_cell.length_c   1.000
_cell.angle_alpha   90.00
_cell.angle_beta   90.00
_cell.angle_gamma   90.00
#
_symmetry.space_group_name_H-M   'P 1'
#
loop_
_entity.id
_entity.type
_entity.pdbx_description
1 polymer ?
#
loop_
_entity_poly.entity_id
_entity_poly.type
_entity_poly.pdbx_seq_one_letter_code
_entity_poly.pdbx_strand_id
1 'polypeptide(L)'
;MLTAKSCFAQGTAPVIAGAPSQPTTVVVGRTDLSGGAGHLLAATSITPHPDRDLVLVRLSTAINDVTPVGLATTAPAAGETLTVTGYGRTSTQWVPDRLHQASFAIQDVAATSINLVGASTGATICKGDAGGPVLRDNAGVPELVAINSTSWQKGCLGEIETRDGATANRVDDLSAWIGEQTADVQIFGVLADGRLTYAAIESASGDLRATRESTTSLGFAPRAMATLNENTVLVTSTAGTMHRVDITGLAPLTFTVTPLFGGWSTIDRMTYDGYGSLYGIVSSTNLLRRYTLTAHKPDAAAFTRYTDIGTGFGLKAITSPGPGRILGNVTDGRLRSYKINGNGTEAWSAGTLATTGWADPTQLLSPGGGIYYARGATGRLDRYRDLNPYDGSGSDIQSFAADPVSTTGWNQVMLSVRPWTGLVSVFGTRTDGRLSYTAFDPVTGVKRISTVSAQTLGFTPKAMATLNSDTVLVTTTGGDLYRVDITSFQPLRYTRTEQRLSGGWTHDRLVYDGHGSLFGQAGSSMLRYTVTKPKPADSSTDLTNRTVIGASGWTLQTLTTTGKGHLLTTVSDGRLRAYTVDTASSWTAANLALTGWNGFTSLVSPGGGLYYRRDTNGVLTGYLDTSPFDGSGTDLAAYLPTGTTSDGWDPILSALPYDSWPDNTRR
;
A
#
# COMPACT_ATOMS: atom_id res chain seq x y z
N MET A 1 1.53 16.61 5.56
CA MET A 1 1.67 17.84 6.38
C MET A 1 2.77 18.70 5.78
N LEU A 2 2.62 20.03 5.77
CA LEU A 2 3.66 20.98 5.36
C LEU A 2 4.19 21.71 6.59
N THR A 3 5.50 21.84 6.73
CA THR A 3 6.14 22.59 7.83
C THR A 3 7.52 23.10 7.40
N ALA A 4 8.28 23.73 8.31
CA ALA A 4 9.62 24.22 8.03
C ALA A 4 10.64 23.07 7.96
N LYS A 5 11.54 23.12 6.99
CA LYS A 5 12.60 22.11 6.80
C LYS A 5 13.55 22.09 8.00
N SER A 6 13.85 23.26 8.55
CA SER A 6 14.68 23.48 9.73
C SER A 6 14.20 22.74 10.98
N CYS A 7 12.91 22.39 11.09
CA CYS A 7 12.39 21.54 12.17
C CYS A 7 12.99 20.11 12.16
N PHE A 8 13.53 19.66 11.03
CA PHE A 8 14.17 18.34 10.87
C PHE A 8 15.69 18.42 10.76
N ALA A 9 16.28 19.62 10.88
CA ALA A 9 17.72 19.80 10.84
C ALA A 9 18.38 19.31 12.14
N GLN A 10 19.55 18.69 12.00
CA GLN A 10 20.37 18.24 13.13
C GLN A 10 21.77 18.83 12.96
N GLY A 11 22.07 19.88 13.73
CA GLY A 11 23.29 20.66 13.55
C GLY A 11 23.36 21.28 12.14
N THR A 12 24.48 21.09 11.46
CA THR A 12 24.73 21.60 10.10
C THR A 12 24.44 20.58 8.99
N ALA A 13 23.96 19.38 9.34
CA ALA A 13 23.68 18.34 8.36
C ALA A 13 22.50 18.74 7.46
N PRO A 14 22.58 18.50 6.14
CA PRO A 14 21.45 18.77 5.25
C PRO A 14 20.28 17.86 5.59
N VAL A 15 19.06 18.38 5.51
CA VAL A 15 17.84 17.58 5.59
C VAL A 15 17.64 16.89 4.25
N ILE A 16 17.63 15.56 4.26
CA ILE A 16 17.55 14.72 3.05
C ILE A 16 16.16 14.06 3.01
N ALA A 17 15.63 13.84 1.81
CA ALA A 17 14.40 13.08 1.63
C ALA A 17 14.54 11.64 2.15
N GLY A 18 13.48 11.10 2.74
CA GLY A 18 13.48 9.77 3.36
C GLY A 18 12.89 9.77 4.75
N ALA A 19 13.17 8.73 5.56
CA ALA A 19 12.71 8.69 6.94
C ALA A 19 13.29 9.87 7.75
N PRO A 20 12.52 10.50 8.66
CA PRO A 20 13.06 11.49 9.58
C PRO A 20 14.27 10.93 10.35
N SER A 21 15.29 11.75 10.58
CA SER A 21 16.50 11.36 11.34
C SER A 21 16.22 11.09 12.82
N GLN A 22 15.10 11.58 13.34
CA GLN A 22 14.60 11.34 14.69
C GLN A 22 13.14 10.87 14.62
N PRO A 23 12.72 9.92 15.47
CA PRO A 23 11.32 9.55 15.61
C PRO A 23 10.46 10.80 15.80
N THR A 24 9.54 11.04 14.88
CA THR A 24 8.72 12.25 14.85
C THR A 24 7.25 11.85 14.91
N THR A 25 6.53 12.46 15.84
CA THR A 25 5.09 12.26 16.03
C THR A 25 4.34 13.53 15.64
N VAL A 26 3.26 13.38 14.89
CA VAL A 26 2.39 14.45 14.44
C VAL A 26 1.04 14.33 15.14
N VAL A 27 0.58 15.44 15.71
CA VAL A 27 -0.73 15.57 16.36
C VAL A 27 -1.63 16.42 15.49
N VAL A 28 -2.81 15.92 15.15
CA VAL A 28 -3.76 16.59 14.25
C VAL A 28 -5.14 16.67 14.89
N GLY A 29 -5.83 17.81 14.73
CA GLY A 29 -7.19 17.99 15.21
C GLY A 29 -7.30 18.23 16.72
N ARG A 30 -6.31 18.88 17.34
CA ARG A 30 -6.33 19.28 18.76
C ARG A 30 -6.03 20.75 18.90
N THR A 31 -6.72 21.44 19.81
CA THR A 31 -6.39 22.79 20.30
C THR A 31 -5.81 22.76 21.72
N ASP A 32 -5.96 21.63 22.42
CA ASP A 32 -5.42 21.33 23.74
C ASP A 32 -4.62 20.03 23.69
N LEU A 33 -3.31 20.13 23.86
CA LEU A 33 -2.39 19.00 23.77
C LEU A 33 -2.47 18.07 24.97
N SER A 34 -3.08 18.51 26.08
CA SER A 34 -3.33 17.65 27.25
C SER A 34 -4.46 16.62 27.01
N GLY A 35 -5.30 16.84 25.98
CA GLY A 35 -6.42 15.98 25.61
C GLY A 35 -6.07 14.84 24.64
N GLY A 36 -7.00 13.88 24.51
CA GLY A 36 -6.85 12.69 23.65
C GLY A 36 -7.56 12.74 22.29
N ALA A 37 -8.28 13.82 21.97
CA ALA A 37 -9.07 13.97 20.73
C ALA A 37 -8.21 13.97 19.45
N GLY A 38 -8.80 13.78 18.27
CA GLY A 38 -8.04 13.81 17.01
C GLY A 38 -7.01 12.68 16.88
N HIS A 39 -5.91 12.94 16.17
CA HIS A 39 -4.97 11.92 15.70
C HIS A 39 -3.56 12.11 16.26
N LEU A 40 -2.88 10.98 16.50
CA LEU A 40 -1.47 10.94 16.90
C LEU A 40 -0.78 9.89 16.02
N LEU A 41 0.01 10.35 15.05
CA LEU A 41 0.58 9.53 13.99
C LEU A 41 2.09 9.70 13.90
N ALA A 42 2.79 8.69 13.39
CA ALA A 42 4.21 8.82 13.08
C ALA A 42 4.42 9.52 11.73
N ALA A 43 5.49 10.31 11.63
CA ALA A 43 6.03 10.73 10.34
C ALA A 43 6.87 9.60 9.74
N THR A 44 6.52 9.12 8.56
CA THR A 44 7.17 7.98 7.90
C THR A 44 8.22 8.39 6.89
N SER A 45 8.02 9.53 6.23
CA SER A 45 9.03 10.14 5.36
C SER A 45 8.86 11.65 5.30
N ILE A 46 9.94 12.32 4.91
CA ILE A 46 10.00 13.73 4.60
C ILE A 46 10.49 13.96 3.18
N THR A 47 9.99 15.01 2.55
CA THR A 47 10.42 15.51 1.26
C THR A 47 10.74 17.01 1.40
N PRO A 48 12.02 17.36 1.57
CA PRO A 48 12.46 18.74 1.65
C PRO A 48 12.24 19.47 0.32
N HIS A 49 11.75 20.71 0.38
CA HIS A 49 11.79 21.60 -0.78
C HIS A 49 13.25 21.91 -1.12
N PRO A 50 13.66 21.88 -2.40
CA PRO A 50 15.05 22.09 -2.80
C PRO A 50 15.59 23.43 -2.30
N ASP A 51 14.85 24.51 -2.58
CA ASP A 51 15.39 25.88 -2.41
C ASP A 51 14.69 26.72 -1.34
N ARG A 52 13.78 26.12 -0.54
CA ARG A 52 13.03 26.83 0.51
C ARG A 52 13.10 26.08 1.83
N ASP A 53 12.93 26.79 2.94
CA ASP A 53 12.85 26.20 4.28
C ASP A 53 11.48 25.55 4.51
N LEU A 54 11.13 24.58 3.67
CA LEU A 54 9.85 23.88 3.66
C LEU A 54 10.07 22.38 3.47
N VAL A 55 9.20 21.58 4.07
CA VAL A 55 9.24 20.12 3.98
C VAL A 55 7.82 19.55 4.00
N LEU A 56 7.56 18.61 3.09
CA LEU A 56 6.37 17.78 3.17
C LEU A 56 6.67 16.56 4.04
N VAL A 57 5.77 16.27 4.96
CA VAL A 57 5.85 15.14 5.89
C VAL A 57 4.72 14.17 5.57
N ARG A 58 5.08 12.93 5.25
CA ARG A 58 4.16 11.82 5.05
C ARG A 58 3.82 11.19 6.40
N LEU A 59 2.52 11.04 6.66
CA LEU A 59 2.02 10.41 7.87
C LEU A 59 1.92 8.90 7.68
N SER A 60 1.93 8.14 8.77
CA SER A 60 1.80 6.69 8.76
C SER A 60 0.47 6.19 8.18
N THR A 61 -0.58 6.99 8.33
CA THR A 61 -1.94 6.69 7.84
C THR A 61 -2.60 7.96 7.34
N ALA A 62 -3.51 7.85 6.36
CA ALA A 62 -4.34 8.96 5.93
C ALA A 62 -5.30 9.42 7.03
N ILE A 63 -5.58 10.72 7.09
CA ILE A 63 -6.61 11.34 7.93
C ILE A 63 -7.68 11.88 6.98
N ASN A 64 -8.92 11.41 7.14
CA ASN A 64 -10.03 11.75 6.24
C ASN A 64 -11.16 12.53 6.94
N ASP A 65 -11.09 12.67 8.26
CA ASP A 65 -12.08 13.33 9.11
C ASP A 65 -11.63 14.74 9.56
N VAL A 66 -10.47 15.21 9.08
CA VAL A 66 -9.96 16.57 9.31
C VAL A 66 -9.73 17.24 7.96
N THR A 67 -10.48 18.31 7.69
CA THR A 67 -10.36 19.08 6.45
C THR A 67 -9.02 19.83 6.39
N PRO A 68 -8.19 19.61 5.35
CA PRO A 68 -6.97 20.39 5.15
C PRO A 68 -7.27 21.87 4.86
N VAL A 69 -6.37 22.76 5.30
CA VAL A 69 -6.39 24.18 4.90
C VAL A 69 -5.99 24.30 3.42
N GLY A 70 -6.67 25.15 2.66
CA GLY A 70 -6.32 25.45 1.28
C GLY A 70 -5.02 26.26 1.21
N LEU A 71 -4.25 26.11 0.13
CA LEU A 71 -3.12 27.00 -0.15
C LEU A 71 -3.66 28.31 -0.73
N ALA A 72 -3.14 29.44 -0.27
CA ALA A 72 -3.38 30.71 -0.96
C ALA A 72 -2.88 30.59 -2.41
N THR A 73 -3.62 31.11 -3.37
CA THR A 73 -3.19 31.21 -4.79
C THR A 73 -2.82 32.63 -5.19
N THR A 74 -3.03 33.58 -4.28
CA THR A 74 -2.73 35.00 -4.47
C THR A 74 -1.56 35.39 -3.57
N ALA A 75 -0.55 36.00 -4.19
CA ALA A 75 0.62 36.49 -3.49
C ALA A 75 0.23 37.45 -2.34
N PRO A 76 0.88 37.35 -1.16
CA PRO A 76 0.68 38.31 -0.08
C PRO A 76 1.13 39.71 -0.46
N ALA A 77 0.54 40.72 0.18
CA ALA A 77 0.87 42.13 -0.04
C ALA A 77 1.42 42.78 1.24
N ALA A 78 2.33 43.74 1.10
CA ALA A 78 2.78 44.55 2.24
C ALA A 78 1.59 45.32 2.85
N GLY A 79 1.57 45.41 4.18
CA GLY A 79 0.47 45.99 4.96
C GLY A 79 -0.72 45.04 5.20
N GLU A 80 -0.76 43.89 4.53
CA GLU A 80 -1.76 42.86 4.80
C GLU A 80 -1.64 42.35 6.25
N THR A 81 -2.77 42.13 6.92
CA THR A 81 -2.81 41.55 8.26
C THR A 81 -3.20 40.08 8.19
N LEU A 82 -2.34 39.21 8.72
CA LEU A 82 -2.49 37.75 8.74
C LEU A 82 -2.64 37.25 10.18
N THR A 83 -3.17 36.03 10.34
CA THR A 83 -3.26 35.34 11.62
C THR A 83 -2.17 34.28 11.70
N VAL A 84 -1.39 34.29 12.78
CA VAL A 84 -0.43 33.22 13.08
C VAL A 84 -0.98 32.40 14.23
N THR A 85 -0.89 31.07 14.13
CA THR A 85 -1.29 30.15 15.20
C THR A 85 -0.13 29.25 15.60
N GLY A 86 -0.08 28.86 16.88
CA GLY A 86 1.01 28.04 17.38
C GLY A 86 0.92 27.69 18.86
N TYR A 87 1.84 26.83 19.29
CA TYR A 87 2.00 26.35 20.67
C TYR A 87 3.34 26.79 21.26
N GLY A 88 4.04 27.71 20.59
CA GLY A 88 5.33 28.20 21.04
C GLY A 88 5.24 28.91 22.38
N ARG A 89 6.41 28.99 23.00
CA ARG A 89 6.63 29.69 24.28
C ARG A 89 5.91 31.04 24.31
N THR A 90 5.36 31.44 25.46
CA THR A 90 4.80 32.79 25.63
C THR A 90 5.76 33.70 26.42
N SER A 91 5.32 34.91 26.77
CA SER A 91 6.06 35.78 27.70
C SER A 91 6.18 35.20 29.12
N THR A 92 5.34 34.22 29.48
CA THR A 92 5.25 33.68 30.85
C THR A 92 5.34 32.14 30.94
N GLN A 93 5.14 31.41 29.84
CA GLN A 93 5.09 29.94 29.85
C GLN A 93 6.10 29.32 28.89
N TRP A 94 6.89 28.36 29.37
CA TRP A 94 7.97 27.71 28.60
C TRP A 94 7.47 26.71 27.54
N VAL A 95 6.51 25.84 27.88
CA VAL A 95 5.85 24.89 26.96
C VAL A 95 4.34 25.01 27.13
N PRO A 96 3.65 25.76 26.25
CA PRO A 96 2.19 25.79 26.20
C PRO A 96 1.55 24.54 25.62
N ASP A 97 0.49 24.07 26.27
CA ASP A 97 -0.36 22.97 25.76
C ASP A 97 -1.62 23.48 25.06
N ARG A 98 -1.87 24.80 25.07
CA ARG A 98 -3.03 25.44 24.44
C ARG A 98 -2.60 26.17 23.17
N LEU A 99 -3.41 26.03 22.13
CA LEU A 99 -3.19 26.75 20.87
C LEU A 99 -3.42 28.24 21.11
N HIS A 100 -2.47 29.06 20.66
CA HIS A 100 -2.57 30.50 20.66
C HIS A 100 -2.70 31.03 19.23
N GLN A 101 -3.26 32.22 19.10
CA GLN A 101 -3.31 32.96 17.84
C GLN A 101 -3.14 34.45 18.07
N ALA A 102 -2.54 35.13 17.11
CA ALA A 102 -2.37 36.59 17.12
C ALA A 102 -2.31 37.15 15.69
N SER A 103 -2.56 38.46 15.56
CA SER A 103 -2.51 39.17 14.28
C SER A 103 -1.12 39.73 14.02
N PHE A 104 -0.64 39.58 12.78
CA PHE A 104 0.65 40.06 12.31
C PHE A 104 0.49 40.84 11.00
N ALA A 105 1.17 41.96 10.86
CA ALA A 105 1.20 42.73 9.63
C ALA A 105 2.43 42.36 8.78
N ILE A 106 2.24 42.23 7.47
CA ILE A 106 3.33 42.01 6.51
C ILE A 106 4.09 43.33 6.32
N GLN A 107 5.38 43.33 6.63
CA GLN A 107 6.24 44.49 6.42
C GLN A 107 6.76 44.55 4.99
N ASP A 108 7.28 43.43 4.50
CA ASP A 108 7.80 43.29 3.15
C ASP A 108 7.59 41.87 2.61
N VAL A 109 7.58 41.79 1.28
CA VAL A 109 7.36 40.56 0.51
C VAL A 109 8.55 40.36 -0.40
N ALA A 110 9.33 39.30 -0.14
CA ALA A 110 10.40 38.84 -1.00
C ALA A 110 9.91 37.72 -1.93
N ALA A 111 10.78 37.23 -2.82
CA ALA A 111 10.43 36.20 -3.80
C ALA A 111 9.87 34.92 -3.15
N THR A 112 10.46 34.46 -2.05
CA THR A 112 10.10 33.17 -1.39
C THR A 112 9.67 33.33 0.06
N SER A 113 9.68 34.55 0.60
CA SER A 113 9.42 34.81 2.02
C SER A 113 8.68 36.12 2.23
N ILE A 114 8.10 36.26 3.42
CA ILE A 114 7.52 37.50 3.93
C ILE A 114 8.14 37.81 5.29
N ASN A 115 8.26 39.10 5.60
CA ASN A 115 8.57 39.54 6.96
C ASN A 115 7.30 40.01 7.66
N LEU A 116 7.15 39.61 8.91
CA LEU A 116 5.99 39.83 9.75
C LEU A 116 6.38 40.62 10.99
N VAL A 117 5.48 41.48 11.47
CA VAL A 117 5.58 42.11 12.78
C VAL A 117 4.24 42.01 13.52
N GLY A 118 4.26 41.93 14.84
CA GLY A 118 3.05 41.86 15.64
C GLY A 118 2.12 43.06 15.40
N ALA A 119 0.87 42.80 15.03
CA ALA A 119 -0.17 43.82 14.85
C ALA A 119 -1.11 43.91 16.06
N SER A 120 -1.26 42.83 16.83
CA SER A 120 -1.94 42.83 18.13
C SER A 120 -0.96 43.00 19.28
N THR A 121 -1.41 43.59 20.39
CA THR A 121 -0.60 43.81 21.59
C THR A 121 0.05 42.52 22.10
N GLY A 122 1.37 42.52 22.24
CA GLY A 122 2.13 41.35 22.73
C GLY A 122 2.27 40.20 21.72
N ALA A 123 1.86 40.40 20.46
CA ALA A 123 2.05 39.41 19.41
C ALA A 123 3.54 39.26 19.07
N THR A 124 4.05 38.05 19.26
CA THR A 124 5.41 37.67 18.91
C THR A 124 5.42 36.19 18.51
N ILE A 125 6.36 35.79 17.67
CA ILE A 125 6.57 34.39 17.27
C ILE A 125 7.73 33.86 18.10
N CYS A 126 7.50 32.81 18.88
CA CYS A 126 8.48 32.31 19.84
C CYS A 126 9.00 30.92 19.48
N LYS A 127 10.02 30.45 20.22
CA LYS A 127 10.52 29.08 20.13
C LYS A 127 9.36 28.10 20.34
N GLY A 128 9.18 27.22 19.36
CA GLY A 128 8.04 26.29 19.27
C GLY A 128 6.98 26.67 18.23
N ASP A 129 6.96 27.92 17.73
CA ASP A 129 6.06 28.35 16.64
C ASP A 129 6.67 28.17 15.24
N ALA A 130 7.97 27.91 15.16
CA ALA A 130 8.65 27.62 13.89
C ALA A 130 8.01 26.40 13.21
N GLY A 131 7.75 26.52 11.91
CA GLY A 131 7.00 25.52 11.16
C GLY A 131 5.48 25.62 11.29
N GLY A 132 4.96 26.55 12.11
CA GLY A 132 3.53 26.84 12.25
C GLY A 132 2.94 27.66 11.10
N PRO A 133 1.61 27.64 10.91
CA PRO A 133 0.96 28.27 9.78
C PRO A 133 0.74 29.78 9.96
N VAL A 134 0.83 30.50 8.84
CA VAL A 134 0.40 31.88 8.68
C VAL A 134 -0.82 31.89 7.76
N LEU A 135 -1.94 32.36 8.27
CA LEU A 135 -3.26 32.21 7.67
C LEU A 135 -3.86 33.56 7.26
N ARG A 136 -4.51 33.56 6.10
CA ARG A 136 -5.40 34.62 5.64
C ARG A 136 -6.84 34.16 5.80
N ASP A 137 -7.72 35.04 6.25
CA ASP A 137 -9.16 34.82 6.12
C ASP A 137 -9.62 35.34 4.76
N ASN A 138 -10.19 34.46 3.95
CA ASN A 138 -10.81 34.80 2.67
C ASN A 138 -12.32 34.56 2.79
N ALA A 139 -13.06 35.60 3.21
CA ALA A 139 -14.50 35.54 3.42
C ALA A 139 -14.95 34.40 4.35
N GLY A 140 -14.26 34.22 5.48
CA GLY A 140 -14.54 33.16 6.46
C GLY A 140 -13.88 31.81 6.15
N VAL A 141 -13.15 31.70 5.03
CA VAL A 141 -12.39 30.50 4.67
C VAL A 141 -10.90 30.75 4.91
N PRO A 142 -10.24 30.00 5.82
CA PRO A 142 -8.82 30.16 6.04
C PRO A 142 -8.01 29.60 4.86
N GLU A 143 -7.00 30.35 4.42
CA GLU A 143 -6.00 29.95 3.44
C GLU A 143 -4.60 30.05 4.05
N LEU A 144 -3.75 29.06 3.76
CA LEU A 144 -2.35 29.07 4.14
C LEU A 144 -1.56 30.00 3.22
N VAL A 145 -0.97 31.05 3.80
CA VAL A 145 -0.16 32.05 3.07
C VAL A 145 1.33 31.77 3.22
N ALA A 146 1.75 31.37 4.41
CA ALA A 146 3.15 31.10 4.70
C ALA A 146 3.33 30.09 5.85
N ILE A 147 4.56 29.61 6.02
CA ILE A 147 5.01 28.79 7.15
C ILE A 147 6.10 29.55 7.91
N ASN A 148 5.92 29.74 9.22
CA ASN A 148 6.89 30.43 10.08
C ASN A 148 8.27 29.77 9.99
N SER A 149 9.33 30.57 9.88
CA SER A 149 10.71 30.09 9.84
C SER A 149 11.52 30.64 11.02
N THR A 150 11.94 31.90 10.96
CA THR A 150 12.80 32.53 11.98
C THR A 150 12.09 33.69 12.66
N SER A 151 12.53 34.05 13.86
CA SER A 151 11.99 35.19 14.62
C SER A 151 13.06 35.76 15.54
N TRP A 152 13.00 37.07 15.79
CA TRP A 152 13.84 37.76 16.76
C TRP A 152 13.47 37.45 18.22
N GLN A 153 12.33 36.80 18.48
CA GLN A 153 11.92 36.34 19.81
C GLN A 153 11.67 37.43 20.86
N LYS A 154 11.50 38.69 20.44
CA LYS A 154 11.23 39.81 21.37
C LYS A 154 9.99 39.54 22.20
N GLY A 155 10.13 39.69 23.52
CA GLY A 155 9.04 39.47 24.47
C GLY A 155 8.75 38.01 24.81
N CYS A 156 9.45 37.06 24.21
CA CYS A 156 9.36 35.64 24.59
C CYS A 156 10.07 35.40 25.93
N LEU A 157 9.55 34.48 26.74
CA LEU A 157 10.13 34.16 28.05
C LEU A 157 11.61 33.77 27.93
N GLY A 158 12.46 34.47 28.69
CA GLY A 158 13.91 34.22 28.75
C GLY A 158 14.73 34.86 27.61
N GLU A 159 14.12 35.66 26.75
CA GLU A 159 14.81 36.35 25.65
C GLU A 159 14.93 37.85 25.96
N ILE A 160 16.11 38.43 25.67
CA ILE A 160 16.41 39.86 25.91
C ILE A 160 16.52 40.67 24.62
N GLU A 161 16.25 40.04 23.47
CA GLU A 161 16.30 40.68 22.16
C GLU A 161 15.26 41.80 22.07
N THR A 162 15.64 42.90 21.43
CA THR A 162 14.81 44.11 21.30
C THR A 162 14.30 44.33 19.88
N ARG A 163 14.96 43.73 18.88
CA ARG A 163 14.49 43.70 17.49
C ARG A 163 13.20 42.90 17.42
N ASP A 164 12.25 43.43 16.66
CA ASP A 164 10.93 42.83 16.49
C ASP A 164 10.81 42.17 15.13
N GLY A 165 9.85 41.25 15.03
CA GLY A 165 9.47 40.61 13.78
C GLY A 165 10.05 39.23 13.55
N ALA A 166 9.58 38.64 12.46
CA ALA A 166 9.80 37.26 12.07
C ALA A 166 9.78 37.12 10.55
N THR A 167 10.29 36.00 10.05
CA THR A 167 10.26 35.65 8.63
C THR A 167 9.48 34.35 8.44
N ALA A 168 8.65 34.29 7.40
CA ALA A 168 7.89 33.10 7.02
C ALA A 168 8.06 32.79 5.54
N ASN A 169 8.06 31.50 5.17
CA ASN A 169 8.19 31.03 3.80
C ASN A 169 6.84 31.06 3.09
N ARG A 170 6.77 31.74 1.94
CA ARG A 170 5.57 31.82 1.10
C ARG A 170 5.18 30.47 0.52
N VAL A 171 3.87 30.22 0.39
CA VAL A 171 3.33 28.98 -0.22
C VAL A 171 2.52 29.19 -1.49
N ASP A 172 2.31 30.44 -1.92
CA ASP A 172 1.35 30.79 -2.98
C ASP A 172 1.69 30.24 -4.38
N ASP A 173 2.95 29.86 -4.60
CA ASP A 173 3.47 29.29 -5.84
C ASP A 173 3.90 27.81 -5.69
N LEU A 174 3.53 27.15 -4.59
CA LEU A 174 3.93 25.78 -4.30
C LEU A 174 2.96 24.71 -4.77
N SER A 175 1.82 25.08 -5.37
CA SER A 175 0.79 24.13 -5.82
C SER A 175 1.36 23.03 -6.73
N ALA A 176 2.24 23.39 -7.66
CA ALA A 176 2.90 22.44 -8.56
C ALA A 176 3.82 21.48 -7.81
N TRP A 177 4.68 21.98 -6.92
CA TRP A 177 5.60 21.13 -6.14
C TRP A 177 4.82 20.21 -5.21
N ILE A 178 3.84 20.74 -4.46
CA ILE A 178 3.02 19.95 -3.54
C ILE A 178 2.25 18.89 -4.32
N GLY A 179 1.58 19.26 -5.41
CA GLY A 179 0.85 18.34 -6.27
C GLY A 179 1.73 17.21 -6.82
N GLU A 180 2.95 17.51 -7.27
CA GLU A 180 3.92 16.49 -7.71
C GLU A 180 4.32 15.55 -6.57
N GLN A 181 4.59 16.08 -5.37
CA GLN A 181 5.02 15.26 -4.23
C GLN A 181 3.89 14.44 -3.60
N THR A 182 2.63 14.83 -3.81
CA THR A 182 1.45 14.09 -3.32
C THR A 182 0.81 13.20 -4.38
N ALA A 183 1.27 13.27 -5.64
CA ALA A 183 0.86 12.35 -6.68
C ALA A 183 1.19 10.90 -6.29
N ASP A 184 0.23 10.01 -6.48
CA ASP A 184 0.31 8.62 -6.05
C ASP A 184 0.57 7.65 -7.22
N VAL A 185 0.44 8.10 -8.46
CA VAL A 185 0.73 7.29 -9.65
C VAL A 185 2.00 7.78 -10.34
N GLN A 186 2.93 6.86 -10.57
CA GLN A 186 4.18 7.11 -11.28
C GLN A 186 4.25 6.25 -12.54
N ILE A 187 4.36 6.90 -13.69
CA ILE A 187 4.49 6.23 -14.98
C ILE A 187 5.87 6.53 -15.56
N PHE A 188 6.59 5.47 -15.93
CA PHE A 188 7.77 5.56 -16.76
C PHE A 188 7.41 5.19 -18.19
N GLY A 189 8.10 5.79 -19.15
CA GLY A 189 7.90 5.49 -20.56
C GLY A 189 9.18 5.67 -21.36
N VAL A 190 9.15 5.26 -22.63
CA VAL A 190 10.28 5.41 -23.54
C VAL A 190 9.79 6.05 -24.83
N LEU A 191 10.43 7.13 -25.25
CA LEU A 191 10.18 7.78 -26.55
C LEU A 191 10.76 6.95 -27.70
N ALA A 192 10.34 7.26 -28.92
CA ALA A 192 10.84 6.58 -30.12
C ALA A 192 12.36 6.74 -30.34
N ASP A 193 12.94 7.84 -29.84
CA ASP A 193 14.39 8.11 -29.85
C ASP A 193 15.16 7.42 -28.70
N GLY A 194 14.45 6.65 -27.85
CA GLY A 194 15.02 5.91 -26.74
C GLY A 194 15.20 6.71 -25.45
N ARG A 195 14.81 7.99 -25.38
CA ARG A 195 14.83 8.75 -24.12
C ARG A 195 13.76 8.25 -23.15
N LEU A 196 14.08 8.21 -21.86
CA LEU A 196 13.18 7.81 -20.79
C LEU A 196 12.28 8.99 -20.43
N THR A 197 11.01 8.72 -20.13
CA THR A 197 10.06 9.71 -19.62
C THR A 197 9.56 9.32 -18.24
N TYR A 198 9.21 10.32 -17.43
CA TYR A 198 8.53 10.16 -16.15
C TYR A 198 7.29 11.05 -16.13
N ALA A 199 6.20 10.53 -15.58
CA ALA A 199 4.99 11.27 -15.31
C ALA A 199 4.43 10.93 -13.92
N ALA A 200 3.92 11.95 -13.24
CA ALA A 200 3.23 11.84 -11.95
C ALA A 200 1.77 12.21 -12.13
N ILE A 201 0.84 11.36 -11.69
CA ILE A 201 -0.60 11.58 -11.78
C ILE A 201 -1.22 11.47 -10.38
N GLU A 202 -2.15 12.34 -10.07
CA GLU A 202 -3.02 12.16 -8.90
C GLU A 202 -4.20 11.26 -9.29
N SER A 203 -4.30 10.06 -8.73
CA SER A 203 -5.28 9.05 -9.13
C SER A 203 -6.73 9.51 -8.97
N ALA A 204 -7.01 10.33 -7.94
CA ALA A 204 -8.35 10.80 -7.62
C ALA A 204 -8.91 11.77 -8.68
N SER A 205 -8.13 12.78 -9.07
CA SER A 205 -8.52 13.81 -10.05
C SER A 205 -8.16 13.43 -11.48
N GLY A 206 -7.15 12.57 -11.68
CA GLY A 206 -6.59 12.31 -13.00
C GLY A 206 -5.59 13.39 -13.43
N ASP A 207 -5.35 14.40 -12.60
CA ASP A 207 -4.47 15.52 -12.92
C ASP A 207 -3.04 15.05 -13.15
N LEU A 208 -2.47 15.44 -14.28
CA LEU A 208 -1.05 15.29 -14.56
C LEU A 208 -0.26 16.33 -13.75
N ARG A 209 0.47 15.86 -12.73
CA ARG A 209 1.19 16.71 -11.78
C ARG A 209 2.62 17.02 -12.22
N ALA A 210 3.26 16.12 -12.98
CA ALA A 210 4.58 16.35 -13.53
C ALA A 210 4.85 15.52 -14.79
N THR A 211 5.69 16.04 -15.66
CA THR A 211 6.29 15.33 -16.80
C THR A 211 7.77 15.68 -16.93
N ARG A 212 8.60 14.68 -17.21
CA ARG A 212 10.04 14.83 -17.40
C ARG A 212 10.53 13.90 -18.50
N GLU A 213 11.57 14.34 -19.19
CA GLU A 213 12.29 13.54 -20.17
C GLU A 213 13.77 13.53 -19.78
N SER A 214 14.43 12.39 -19.95
CA SER A 214 15.88 12.31 -19.80
C SER A 214 16.57 13.02 -20.96
N THR A 215 17.80 13.48 -20.72
CA THR A 215 18.66 13.99 -21.79
C THR A 215 19.38 12.87 -22.54
N THR A 216 19.61 11.73 -21.88
CA THR A 216 20.25 10.53 -22.44
C THR A 216 19.21 9.51 -22.91
N SER A 217 19.55 8.73 -23.92
CA SER A 217 18.75 7.57 -24.36
C SER A 217 19.17 6.28 -23.65
N LEU A 218 18.31 5.26 -23.67
CA LEU A 218 18.61 3.93 -23.14
C LEU A 218 19.75 3.22 -23.87
N GLY A 219 20.08 3.64 -25.10
CA GLY A 219 21.09 3.00 -25.95
C GLY A 219 20.60 1.75 -26.69
N PHE A 220 19.32 1.40 -26.60
CA PHE A 220 18.70 0.27 -27.33
C PHE A 220 17.21 0.52 -27.59
N ALA A 221 16.64 -0.19 -28.57
CA ALA A 221 15.19 -0.15 -28.83
C ALA A 221 14.43 -1.04 -27.82
N PRO A 222 13.46 -0.49 -27.06
CA PRO A 222 12.68 -1.27 -26.10
C PRO A 222 11.67 -2.18 -26.81
N ARG A 223 11.39 -3.33 -26.21
CA ARG A 223 10.39 -4.29 -26.69
C ARG A 223 9.28 -4.53 -25.67
N ALA A 224 9.63 -4.70 -24.39
CA ALA A 224 8.68 -4.78 -23.29
C ALA A 224 9.23 -4.04 -22.07
N MET A 225 8.35 -3.60 -21.17
CA MET A 225 8.70 -2.75 -20.02
C MET A 225 7.86 -3.10 -18.79
N ALA A 226 8.50 -3.19 -17.62
CA ALA A 226 7.83 -3.38 -16.33
C ALA A 226 8.52 -2.58 -15.23
N THR A 227 7.82 -1.63 -14.62
CA THR A 227 8.30 -0.86 -13.47
C THR A 227 8.11 -1.69 -12.19
N LEU A 228 9.17 -1.86 -11.40
CA LEU A 228 9.12 -2.66 -10.17
C LEU A 228 8.78 -1.83 -8.93
N ASN A 229 9.34 -0.62 -8.84
CA ASN A 229 9.25 0.28 -7.69
C ASN A 229 9.61 1.72 -8.11
N GLU A 230 9.83 2.62 -7.15
CA GLU A 230 10.16 4.03 -7.38
C GLU A 230 11.40 4.29 -8.24
N ASN A 231 12.34 3.34 -8.32
CA ASN A 231 13.63 3.57 -8.94
C ASN A 231 14.16 2.41 -9.78
N THR A 232 13.33 1.41 -10.07
CA THR A 232 13.76 0.22 -10.81
C THR A 232 12.76 -0.12 -11.90
N VAL A 233 13.22 -0.11 -13.15
CA VAL A 233 12.45 -0.51 -14.33
C VAL A 233 13.16 -1.63 -15.06
N LEU A 234 12.44 -2.67 -15.44
CA LEU A 234 12.93 -3.73 -16.32
C LEU A 234 12.51 -3.45 -17.76
N VAL A 235 13.46 -3.57 -18.69
CA VAL A 235 13.21 -3.35 -20.12
C VAL A 235 13.89 -4.43 -20.93
N THR A 236 13.13 -5.13 -21.78
CA THR A 236 13.72 -6.02 -22.79
C THR A 236 14.03 -5.22 -24.05
N SER A 237 15.17 -5.49 -24.67
CA SER A 237 15.51 -4.92 -25.98
C SER A 237 14.94 -5.75 -27.12
N THR A 238 14.81 -5.17 -28.31
CA THR A 238 14.46 -5.92 -29.54
C THR A 238 15.50 -6.99 -29.89
N ALA A 239 16.75 -6.82 -29.45
CA ALA A 239 17.81 -7.84 -29.55
C ALA A 239 17.65 -9.01 -28.55
N GLY A 240 16.68 -8.92 -27.62
CA GLY A 240 16.37 -9.99 -26.68
C GLY A 240 17.18 -9.99 -25.38
N THR A 241 17.77 -8.85 -25.01
CA THR A 241 18.48 -8.68 -23.74
C THR A 241 17.59 -7.99 -22.71
N MET A 242 17.49 -8.56 -21.51
CA MET A 242 16.89 -7.92 -20.35
C MET A 242 17.84 -6.88 -19.77
N HIS A 243 17.36 -5.67 -19.52
CA HIS A 243 18.08 -4.60 -18.84
C HIS A 243 17.32 -4.18 -17.59
N ARG A 244 18.07 -3.86 -16.53
CA ARG A 244 17.59 -3.09 -15.39
C ARG A 244 17.97 -1.62 -15.59
N VAL A 245 17.00 -0.74 -15.53
CA VAL A 245 17.17 0.72 -15.55
C VAL A 245 16.94 1.22 -14.13
N ASP A 246 18.02 1.69 -13.49
CA ASP A 246 17.99 2.24 -12.14
C ASP A 246 17.85 3.77 -12.21
N ILE A 247 16.72 4.31 -11.73
CA ILE A 247 16.47 5.75 -11.72
C ILE A 247 17.28 6.40 -10.60
N THR A 248 18.13 7.37 -10.96
CA THR A 248 19.02 8.06 -10.02
C THR A 248 18.53 9.46 -9.62
N GLY A 249 17.56 10.01 -10.36
CA GLY A 249 16.90 11.28 -10.04
C GLY A 249 15.70 11.52 -10.94
N LEU A 250 14.72 12.28 -10.46
CA LEU A 250 13.50 12.64 -11.20
C LEU A 250 13.51 14.09 -11.71
N ALA A 251 14.31 14.97 -11.09
CA ALA A 251 14.46 16.36 -11.49
C ALA A 251 15.94 16.80 -11.31
N PRO A 252 16.79 16.67 -12.35
CA PRO A 252 16.50 16.12 -13.69
C PRO A 252 16.28 14.60 -13.68
N LEU A 253 15.57 14.09 -14.70
CA LEU A 253 15.38 12.65 -14.89
C LEU A 253 16.70 12.00 -15.34
N THR A 254 17.31 11.22 -14.45
CA THR A 254 18.59 10.54 -14.68
C THR A 254 18.48 9.07 -14.30
N PHE A 255 19.26 8.22 -14.97
CA PHE A 255 19.26 6.79 -14.74
C PHE A 255 20.59 6.14 -15.13
N THR A 256 20.81 4.91 -14.67
CA THR A 256 21.83 3.99 -15.17
C THR A 256 21.18 2.76 -15.79
N VAL A 257 21.85 2.12 -16.74
CA VAL A 257 21.38 0.90 -17.42
C VAL A 257 22.36 -0.23 -17.13
N THR A 258 21.83 -1.35 -16.63
CA THR A 258 22.58 -2.58 -16.37
C THR A 258 22.02 -3.70 -17.25
N PRO A 259 22.77 -4.24 -18.23
CA PRO A 259 22.36 -5.45 -18.94
C PRO A 259 22.41 -6.63 -17.98
N LEU A 260 21.37 -7.46 -17.97
CA LEU A 260 21.29 -8.64 -17.12
C LEU A 260 21.68 -9.90 -17.90
N PHE A 261 20.90 -10.28 -18.93
CA PHE A 261 21.15 -11.48 -19.76
C PHE A 261 20.28 -11.51 -21.02
N GLY A 262 20.64 -12.35 -22.00
CA GLY A 262 19.90 -12.58 -23.25
C GLY A 262 18.73 -13.56 -23.13
N GLY A 263 18.15 -13.98 -24.26
CA GLY A 263 17.10 -15.03 -24.30
C GLY A 263 15.66 -14.52 -24.12
N TRP A 264 15.45 -13.20 -24.11
CA TRP A 264 14.13 -12.55 -24.01
C TRP A 264 13.60 -12.09 -25.37
N SER A 265 14.17 -12.59 -26.47
CA SER A 265 13.77 -12.23 -27.84
C SER A 265 12.37 -12.74 -28.21
N THR A 266 11.65 -13.40 -27.31
CA THR A 266 10.28 -13.85 -27.57
C THR A 266 9.25 -13.13 -26.71
N ILE A 267 9.66 -12.48 -25.62
CA ILE A 267 8.76 -11.78 -24.70
C ILE A 267 8.60 -10.33 -25.15
N ASP A 268 7.37 -9.95 -25.51
CA ASP A 268 7.03 -8.63 -26.06
C ASP A 268 6.03 -7.83 -25.21
N ARG A 269 5.51 -8.43 -24.14
CA ARG A 269 4.61 -7.79 -23.19
C ARG A 269 5.00 -8.22 -21.80
N MET A 270 5.12 -7.25 -20.89
CA MET A 270 5.49 -7.52 -19.50
C MET A 270 4.71 -6.63 -18.54
N THR A 271 4.46 -7.15 -17.34
CA THR A 271 3.93 -6.37 -16.22
C THR A 271 4.41 -6.96 -14.90
N TYR A 272 4.49 -6.14 -13.87
CA TYR A 272 4.82 -6.57 -12.52
C TYR A 272 3.65 -6.28 -11.58
N ASP A 273 3.35 -7.18 -10.65
CA ASP A 273 2.19 -7.03 -9.75
C ASP A 273 2.46 -6.24 -8.47
N GLY A 274 3.73 -5.96 -8.14
CA GLY A 274 4.10 -5.32 -6.88
C GLY A 274 4.34 -6.29 -5.73
N TYR A 275 4.09 -7.59 -5.92
CA TYR A 275 4.14 -8.64 -4.88
C TYR A 275 5.18 -9.74 -5.17
N GLY A 276 6.07 -9.50 -6.13
CA GLY A 276 7.14 -10.42 -6.50
C GLY A 276 6.88 -11.21 -7.78
N SER A 277 5.75 -11.00 -8.48
CA SER A 277 5.50 -11.69 -9.75
C SER A 277 5.69 -10.78 -10.95
N LEU A 278 6.66 -11.11 -11.79
CA LEU A 278 6.82 -10.52 -13.11
C LEU A 278 6.21 -11.43 -14.16
N TYR A 279 5.25 -10.91 -14.92
CA TYR A 279 4.57 -11.62 -15.98
C TYR A 279 5.14 -11.22 -17.33
N GLY A 280 5.36 -12.20 -18.20
CA GLY A 280 5.76 -12.00 -19.60
C GLY A 280 4.93 -12.86 -20.54
N ILE A 281 4.53 -12.30 -21.69
CA ILE A 281 3.87 -13.07 -22.75
C ILE A 281 4.86 -13.35 -23.88
N VAL A 282 4.96 -14.62 -24.26
CA VAL A 282 5.74 -15.08 -25.41
C VAL A 282 4.94 -14.81 -26.69
N SER A 283 5.44 -13.90 -27.52
CA SER A 283 4.80 -13.41 -28.75
C SER A 283 4.37 -14.49 -29.75
N SER A 284 5.15 -15.56 -29.92
CA SER A 284 4.88 -16.61 -30.92
C SER A 284 3.79 -17.59 -30.52
N THR A 285 3.54 -17.77 -29.22
CA THR A 285 2.63 -18.81 -28.69
C THR A 285 1.53 -18.26 -27.80
N ASN A 286 1.57 -16.97 -27.45
CA ASN A 286 0.74 -16.38 -26.41
C ASN A 286 0.79 -17.16 -25.09
N LEU A 287 1.96 -17.75 -24.79
CA LEU A 287 2.26 -18.39 -23.51
C LEU A 287 2.54 -17.30 -22.48
N LEU A 288 1.79 -17.32 -21.38
CA LEU A 288 2.08 -16.52 -20.20
C LEU A 288 3.10 -17.25 -19.34
N ARG A 289 4.16 -16.53 -18.96
CA ARG A 289 5.19 -16.97 -18.03
C ARG A 289 5.25 -16.03 -16.85
N ARG A 290 5.38 -16.58 -15.64
CA ARG A 290 5.56 -15.81 -14.40
C ARG A 290 6.96 -16.08 -13.84
N TYR A 291 7.69 -15.01 -13.52
CA TYR A 291 8.98 -15.05 -12.83
C TYR A 291 8.79 -14.56 -11.40
N THR A 292 9.45 -15.23 -10.44
CA THR A 292 9.41 -14.83 -9.04
C THR A 292 10.63 -13.99 -8.70
N LEU A 293 10.40 -12.72 -8.34
CA LEU A 293 11.44 -11.78 -7.91
C LEU A 293 11.48 -11.69 -6.38
N THR A 294 12.68 -11.80 -5.82
CA THR A 294 12.97 -11.74 -4.36
C THR A 294 13.79 -10.52 -3.97
N ALA A 295 13.94 -9.56 -4.87
CA ALA A 295 14.68 -8.33 -4.63
C ALA A 295 14.05 -7.18 -5.41
N HIS A 296 14.05 -5.99 -4.81
CA HIS A 296 13.62 -4.76 -5.49
C HIS A 296 14.53 -4.36 -6.66
N LYS A 297 15.80 -4.77 -6.61
CA LYS A 297 16.80 -4.60 -7.69
C LYS A 297 17.34 -5.96 -8.10
N PRO A 298 16.58 -6.75 -8.88
CA PRO A 298 16.99 -8.09 -9.24
C PRO A 298 18.28 -8.07 -10.08
N ASP A 299 19.06 -9.12 -9.95
CA ASP A 299 20.18 -9.46 -10.84
C ASP A 299 19.74 -10.57 -11.82
N ALA A 300 20.68 -11.11 -12.60
CA ALA A 300 20.36 -12.17 -13.56
C ALA A 300 19.83 -13.46 -12.91
N ALA A 301 20.23 -13.79 -11.68
CA ALA A 301 19.84 -15.03 -11.00
C ALA A 301 18.35 -15.04 -10.65
N ALA A 302 17.77 -13.87 -10.40
CA ALA A 302 16.35 -13.70 -10.06
C ALA A 302 15.37 -14.20 -11.15
N PHE A 303 15.84 -14.41 -12.38
CA PHE A 303 14.99 -14.77 -13.51
C PHE A 303 15.08 -16.26 -13.92
N THR A 304 15.80 -17.05 -13.14
CA THR A 304 15.93 -18.50 -13.36
C THR A 304 14.73 -19.28 -12.81
N ARG A 305 14.02 -18.73 -11.82
CA ARG A 305 12.78 -19.30 -11.25
C ARG A 305 11.57 -18.76 -11.99
N TYR A 306 11.05 -19.53 -12.95
CA TYR A 306 9.82 -19.20 -13.66
C TYR A 306 8.84 -20.37 -13.74
N THR A 307 7.57 -20.05 -13.92
CA THR A 307 6.47 -20.98 -14.14
C THR A 307 5.80 -20.63 -15.46
N ASP A 308 5.70 -21.62 -16.36
CA ASP A 308 4.84 -21.51 -17.54
C ASP A 308 3.39 -21.74 -17.12
N ILE A 309 2.56 -20.71 -17.28
CA ILE A 309 1.18 -20.68 -16.78
C ILE A 309 0.24 -21.36 -17.77
N GLY A 310 0.37 -21.04 -19.05
CA GLY A 310 -0.45 -21.60 -20.12
C GLY A 310 -0.51 -20.70 -21.36
N THR A 311 -1.02 -21.25 -22.45
CA THR A 311 -1.23 -20.52 -23.72
C THR A 311 -2.61 -19.86 -23.79
N GLY A 312 -2.81 -18.97 -24.77
CA GLY A 312 -4.11 -18.33 -25.03
C GLY A 312 -4.21 -16.89 -24.53
N PHE A 313 -3.11 -16.32 -24.03
CA PHE A 313 -3.03 -14.93 -23.57
C PHE A 313 -2.74 -13.99 -24.74
N GLY A 314 -3.64 -13.96 -25.73
CA GLY A 314 -3.55 -13.11 -26.93
C GLY A 314 -3.84 -11.62 -26.67
N LEU A 315 -3.29 -11.07 -25.59
CA LEU A 315 -3.52 -9.69 -25.16
C LEU A 315 -2.71 -8.71 -26.02
N LYS A 316 -3.30 -7.58 -26.43
CA LYS A 316 -2.64 -6.49 -27.16
C LYS A 316 -1.72 -5.70 -26.22
N ALA A 317 -2.25 -5.29 -25.07
CA ALA A 317 -1.51 -4.70 -23.96
C ALA A 317 -1.82 -5.45 -22.65
N ILE A 318 -0.90 -5.37 -21.70
CA ILE A 318 -1.00 -6.05 -20.39
C ILE A 318 -0.63 -5.07 -19.27
N THR A 319 -1.30 -5.20 -18.13
CA THR A 319 -0.92 -4.59 -16.85
C THR A 319 -1.32 -5.51 -15.70
N SER A 320 -0.89 -5.21 -14.48
CA SER A 320 -1.36 -5.92 -13.28
C SER A 320 -2.21 -4.99 -12.40
N PRO A 321 -3.43 -5.40 -12.02
CA PRO A 321 -4.25 -4.65 -11.08
C PRO A 321 -3.98 -4.99 -9.61
N GLY A 322 -3.12 -5.97 -9.34
CA GLY A 322 -2.85 -6.45 -7.99
C GLY A 322 -2.20 -7.84 -7.94
N PRO A 323 -2.02 -8.40 -6.73
CA PRO A 323 -1.25 -9.63 -6.51
C PRO A 323 -1.85 -10.79 -7.31
N GLY A 324 -1.00 -11.51 -8.04
CA GLY A 324 -1.44 -12.70 -8.77
C GLY A 324 -2.40 -12.41 -9.93
N ARG A 325 -2.50 -11.16 -10.41
CA ARG A 325 -3.48 -10.76 -11.43
C ARG A 325 -2.86 -10.03 -12.59
N ILE A 326 -3.43 -10.27 -13.76
CA ILE A 326 -3.14 -9.51 -14.98
C ILE A 326 -4.45 -9.08 -15.65
N LEU A 327 -4.39 -7.95 -16.34
CA LEU A 327 -5.48 -7.36 -17.09
C LEU A 327 -4.94 -6.98 -18.47
N GLY A 328 -5.76 -7.15 -19.51
CA GLY A 328 -5.37 -6.78 -20.86
C GLY A 328 -6.54 -6.70 -21.83
N ASN A 329 -6.38 -5.88 -22.87
CA ASN A 329 -7.31 -5.82 -23.97
C ASN A 329 -6.90 -6.78 -25.09
N VAL A 330 -7.87 -7.20 -25.90
CA VAL A 330 -7.65 -8.07 -27.06
C VAL A 330 -8.10 -7.37 -28.34
N THR A 331 -7.61 -7.82 -29.49
CA THR A 331 -7.86 -7.18 -30.80
C THR A 331 -9.34 -7.09 -31.16
N ASP A 332 -10.18 -8.01 -30.66
CA ASP A 332 -11.64 -7.98 -30.87
C ASP A 332 -12.38 -6.93 -30.02
N GLY A 333 -11.65 -6.18 -29.19
CA GLY A 333 -12.19 -5.08 -28.40
C GLY A 333 -12.69 -5.44 -27.01
N ARG A 334 -12.51 -6.68 -26.54
CA ARG A 334 -12.78 -7.04 -25.14
C ARG A 334 -11.68 -6.56 -24.19
N LEU A 335 -12.07 -6.30 -22.94
CA LEU A 335 -11.18 -6.17 -21.80
C LEU A 335 -11.26 -7.43 -20.95
N ARG A 336 -10.11 -8.02 -20.63
CA ARG A 336 -9.99 -9.31 -19.95
C ARG A 336 -9.22 -9.14 -18.64
N SER A 337 -9.65 -9.85 -17.61
CA SER A 337 -8.92 -9.99 -16.34
C SER A 337 -8.60 -11.45 -16.12
N TYR A 338 -7.45 -11.73 -15.52
CA TYR A 338 -7.01 -13.08 -15.20
C TYR A 338 -6.48 -13.12 -13.78
N LYS A 339 -6.90 -14.13 -13.03
CA LYS A 339 -6.26 -14.54 -11.78
C LYS A 339 -5.31 -15.69 -12.08
N ILE A 340 -4.05 -15.53 -11.71
CA ILE A 340 -2.96 -16.46 -11.99
C ILE A 340 -2.56 -17.15 -10.69
N ASN A 341 -2.74 -18.46 -10.64
CA ASN A 341 -2.36 -19.28 -9.49
C ASN A 341 -1.02 -19.97 -9.73
N GLY A 342 -0.80 -20.50 -10.94
CA GLY A 342 0.42 -21.25 -11.29
C GLY A 342 0.23 -22.03 -12.58
N ASN A 343 0.59 -23.31 -12.61
CA ASN A 343 0.32 -24.21 -13.72
C ASN A 343 -0.74 -25.27 -13.35
N GLY A 344 -1.01 -26.23 -14.26
CA GLY A 344 -1.95 -27.32 -14.02
C GLY A 344 -3.43 -26.95 -14.26
N THR A 345 -4.34 -27.73 -13.67
CA THR A 345 -5.79 -27.65 -13.94
C THR A 345 -6.42 -26.33 -13.46
N GLU A 346 -5.97 -25.82 -12.31
CA GLU A 346 -6.42 -24.54 -11.73
C GLU A 346 -5.39 -23.42 -11.91
N ALA A 347 -4.54 -23.53 -12.94
CA ALA A 347 -3.45 -22.60 -13.25
C ALA A 347 -3.89 -21.13 -13.23
N TRP A 348 -5.06 -20.85 -13.79
CA TRP A 348 -5.63 -19.51 -13.85
C TRP A 348 -7.14 -19.55 -14.08
N SER A 349 -7.81 -18.44 -13.79
CA SER A 349 -9.19 -18.17 -14.19
C SER A 349 -9.28 -16.82 -14.90
N ALA A 350 -10.31 -16.63 -15.73
CA ALA A 350 -10.48 -15.41 -16.51
C ALA A 350 -11.89 -14.81 -16.35
N GLY A 351 -11.94 -13.48 -16.29
CA GLY A 351 -13.14 -12.67 -16.36
C GLY A 351 -13.17 -11.82 -17.63
N THR A 352 -14.36 -11.35 -18.01
CA THR A 352 -14.52 -10.36 -19.09
C THR A 352 -15.05 -9.08 -18.46
N LEU A 353 -14.20 -8.06 -18.41
CA LEU A 353 -14.54 -6.77 -17.82
C LEU A 353 -15.34 -5.91 -18.80
N ALA A 354 -15.06 -6.03 -20.10
CA ALA A 354 -15.85 -5.38 -21.14
C ALA A 354 -15.90 -6.27 -22.38
N THR A 355 -17.05 -6.30 -23.06
CA THR A 355 -17.27 -7.13 -24.24
C THR A 355 -16.86 -6.44 -25.55
N THR A 356 -16.78 -5.10 -25.57
CA THR A 356 -16.38 -4.27 -26.72
C THR A 356 -15.77 -2.95 -26.21
N GLY A 357 -15.26 -2.09 -27.11
CA GLY A 357 -14.80 -0.73 -26.78
C GLY A 357 -13.32 -0.62 -26.40
N TRP A 358 -12.58 -1.73 -26.33
CA TRP A 358 -11.17 -1.77 -25.93
C TRP A 358 -10.21 -2.18 -27.07
N ALA A 359 -10.62 -2.03 -28.33
CA ALA A 359 -9.77 -2.35 -29.48
C ALA A 359 -8.67 -1.30 -29.70
N ASP A 360 -8.99 -0.02 -29.42
CA ASP A 360 -8.11 1.11 -29.67
C ASP A 360 -6.90 1.20 -28.74
N PRO A 361 -7.03 1.02 -27.40
CA PRO A 361 -5.90 1.13 -26.48
C PRO A 361 -4.70 0.29 -26.92
N THR A 362 -3.52 0.92 -26.90
CA THR A 362 -2.24 0.30 -27.27
C THR A 362 -1.35 0.05 -26.06
N GLN A 363 -1.62 0.73 -24.94
CA GLN A 363 -1.00 0.50 -23.64
C GLN A 363 -2.09 0.54 -22.58
N LEU A 364 -1.96 -0.32 -21.58
CA LEU A 364 -2.80 -0.35 -20.39
C LEU A 364 -1.89 -0.25 -19.18
N LEU A 365 -2.32 0.50 -18.18
CA LEU A 365 -1.55 0.76 -16.98
C LEU A 365 -2.47 0.66 -15.78
N SER A 366 -1.98 0.05 -14.71
CA SER A 366 -2.65 0.02 -13.42
C SER A 366 -1.61 0.07 -12.31
N PRO A 367 -1.61 1.09 -11.44
CA PRO A 367 -0.83 1.03 -10.21
C PRO A 367 -1.45 0.05 -9.21
N GLY A 368 -2.72 -0.35 -9.37
CA GLY A 368 -3.46 -1.18 -8.43
C GLY A 368 -4.69 -0.47 -7.89
N GLY A 369 -5.33 -1.05 -6.87
CA GLY A 369 -6.49 -0.44 -6.19
C GLY A 369 -7.68 -0.16 -7.11
N GLY A 370 -7.77 -0.82 -8.27
CA GLY A 370 -8.83 -0.62 -9.26
C GLY A 370 -8.66 0.61 -10.14
N ILE A 371 -7.50 1.29 -10.13
CA ILE A 371 -7.22 2.39 -11.03
C ILE A 371 -6.66 1.86 -12.35
N TYR A 372 -7.30 2.17 -13.47
CA TYR A 372 -6.80 1.80 -14.80
C TYR A 372 -6.61 3.04 -15.68
N TYR A 373 -5.58 3.01 -16.51
CA TYR A 373 -5.36 3.96 -17.58
C TYR A 373 -5.22 3.25 -18.92
N ALA A 374 -5.77 3.85 -19.97
CA ALA A 374 -5.73 3.32 -21.32
C ALA A 374 -5.20 4.38 -22.29
N ARG A 375 -4.08 4.08 -22.95
CA ARG A 375 -3.49 4.97 -23.94
C ARG A 375 -3.94 4.57 -25.34
N GLY A 376 -4.69 5.44 -26.00
CA GLY A 376 -5.11 5.26 -27.40
C GLY A 376 -4.02 5.60 -28.42
N ALA A 377 -4.16 5.16 -29.67
CA ALA A 377 -3.14 5.38 -30.71
C ALA A 377 -2.82 6.85 -31.00
N THR A 378 -3.72 7.78 -30.66
CA THR A 378 -3.55 9.23 -30.83
C THR A 378 -2.74 9.91 -29.71
N GLY A 379 -2.34 9.16 -28.67
CA GLY A 379 -1.66 9.71 -27.51
C GLY A 379 -2.59 10.33 -26.46
N ARG A 380 -3.89 10.06 -26.54
CA ARG A 380 -4.86 10.29 -25.46
C ARG A 380 -4.68 9.25 -24.36
N LEU A 381 -4.75 9.67 -23.10
CA LEU A 381 -4.70 8.79 -21.92
C LEU A 381 -6.00 8.89 -21.12
N ASP A 382 -6.86 7.91 -21.27
CA ASP A 382 -8.12 7.79 -20.54
C ASP A 382 -7.92 7.13 -19.17
N ARG A 383 -8.81 7.42 -18.22
CA ARG A 383 -8.78 6.86 -16.86
C ARG A 383 -10.10 6.18 -16.50
N TYR A 384 -10.00 5.16 -15.65
CA TYR A 384 -11.11 4.32 -15.21
C TYR A 384 -10.93 3.93 -13.73
N ARG A 385 -12.04 3.66 -13.05
CA ARG A 385 -12.06 3.12 -11.68
C ARG A 385 -12.93 1.89 -11.60
N ASP A 386 -12.32 0.79 -11.20
CA ASP A 386 -12.98 -0.45 -10.79
C ASP A 386 -13.11 -0.45 -9.27
N LEU A 387 -14.33 -0.61 -8.76
CA LEU A 387 -14.57 -0.61 -7.31
C LEU A 387 -14.12 -1.93 -6.66
N ASN A 388 -14.14 -3.03 -7.42
CA ASN A 388 -13.74 -4.34 -6.99
C ASN A 388 -12.92 -5.08 -8.08
N PRO A 389 -11.63 -4.74 -8.22
CA PRO A 389 -10.76 -5.32 -9.26
C PRO A 389 -10.48 -6.83 -9.09
N TYR A 390 -11.05 -7.46 -8.06
CA TYR A 390 -10.81 -8.83 -7.67
C TYR A 390 -11.94 -9.81 -8.05
N ASP A 391 -13.14 -9.34 -8.45
CA ASP A 391 -14.26 -10.22 -8.78
C ASP A 391 -14.29 -10.71 -10.23
N GLY A 392 -13.48 -10.12 -11.12
CA GLY A 392 -13.43 -10.49 -12.53
C GLY A 392 -14.63 -10.02 -13.35
N SER A 393 -15.42 -9.09 -12.81
CA SER A 393 -16.53 -8.39 -13.46
C SER A 393 -16.12 -6.96 -13.80
N GLY A 394 -16.71 -6.38 -14.84
CA GLY A 394 -16.57 -4.94 -15.12
C GLY A 394 -17.84 -4.14 -14.84
N SER A 395 -18.80 -4.73 -14.12
CA SER A 395 -20.09 -4.11 -13.78
C SER A 395 -19.97 -2.83 -12.97
N ASP A 396 -18.86 -2.66 -12.27
CA ASP A 396 -18.54 -1.57 -11.37
C ASP A 396 -17.33 -0.75 -11.88
N ILE A 397 -16.96 -0.92 -13.15
CA ILE A 397 -15.98 -0.05 -13.81
C ILE A 397 -16.67 1.27 -14.20
N GLN A 398 -16.13 2.34 -13.66
CA GLN A 398 -16.46 3.72 -13.97
C GLN A 398 -15.45 4.26 -14.98
N SER A 399 -15.92 5.04 -15.97
CA SER A 399 -15.07 5.72 -16.95
C SER A 399 -15.21 7.23 -16.80
N PHE A 400 -14.12 7.95 -17.07
CA PHE A 400 -14.05 9.41 -16.94
C PHE A 400 -13.78 10.05 -18.31
N ALA A 401 -14.59 9.74 -19.32
CA ALA A 401 -14.33 10.13 -20.71
C ALA A 401 -14.27 11.65 -20.95
N ALA A 402 -15.00 12.45 -20.16
CA ALA A 402 -14.95 13.91 -20.22
C ALA A 402 -13.74 14.51 -19.48
N ASP A 403 -13.03 13.70 -18.69
CA ASP A 403 -11.93 14.10 -17.82
C ASP A 403 -10.77 13.08 -17.91
N PRO A 404 -10.18 12.90 -19.11
CA PRO A 404 -8.99 12.07 -19.29
C PRO A 404 -7.78 12.73 -18.62
N VAL A 405 -6.73 11.96 -18.34
CA VAL A 405 -5.46 12.52 -17.83
C VAL A 405 -4.88 13.54 -18.83
N SER A 406 -4.96 13.21 -20.12
CA SER A 406 -4.64 14.14 -21.19
C SER A 406 -5.29 13.68 -22.49
N THR A 407 -5.62 14.63 -23.36
CA THR A 407 -6.15 14.36 -24.71
C THR A 407 -5.05 14.06 -25.73
N THR A 408 -3.80 14.44 -25.47
CA THR A 408 -2.64 14.25 -26.36
C THR A 408 -1.33 14.12 -25.55
N GLY A 409 -0.18 13.97 -26.22
CA GLY A 409 1.15 14.05 -25.59
C GLY A 409 1.71 12.74 -25.06
N TRP A 410 0.92 11.66 -25.02
CA TRP A 410 1.41 10.31 -24.66
C TRP A 410 1.92 9.56 -25.89
N ASN A 411 3.02 10.05 -26.46
CA ASN A 411 3.65 9.57 -27.70
C ASN A 411 4.74 8.49 -27.48
N GLN A 412 4.91 8.01 -26.26
CA GLN A 412 5.89 6.97 -25.92
C GLN A 412 5.60 5.67 -26.69
N VAL A 413 6.65 4.94 -27.06
CA VAL A 413 6.52 3.60 -27.68
C VAL A 413 6.20 2.53 -26.65
N MET A 414 6.65 2.74 -25.40
CA MET A 414 6.37 1.87 -24.25
C MET A 414 6.00 2.71 -23.04
N LEU A 415 5.08 2.20 -22.23
CA LEU A 415 4.68 2.77 -20.95
C LEU A 415 4.67 1.66 -19.90
N SER A 416 5.03 2.00 -18.68
CA SER A 416 4.90 1.11 -17.54
C SER A 416 4.70 1.91 -16.26
N VAL A 417 3.74 1.50 -15.45
CA VAL A 417 3.38 2.19 -14.21
C VAL A 417 3.98 1.45 -13.02
N ARG A 418 4.42 2.20 -12.02
CA ARG A 418 4.83 1.65 -10.73
C ARG A 418 3.60 1.05 -10.03
N PRO A 419 3.63 -0.24 -9.64
CA PRO A 419 2.57 -0.78 -8.81
C PRO A 419 2.63 -0.18 -7.40
N TRP A 420 1.47 0.06 -6.81
CA TRP A 420 1.30 0.22 -5.39
C TRP A 420 1.63 -1.11 -4.74
N THR A 421 2.85 -1.18 -4.20
CA THR A 421 3.33 -2.38 -3.50
C THR A 421 2.44 -2.65 -2.30
N GLY A 422 1.72 -3.75 -2.32
CA GLY A 422 0.98 -4.18 -1.14
C GLY A 422 1.84 -5.02 -0.21
N LEU A 423 1.48 -4.96 1.07
CA LEU A 423 2.13 -5.70 2.13
C LEU A 423 1.38 -6.99 2.42
N VAL A 424 2.08 -7.97 2.96
CA VAL A 424 1.44 -9.09 3.65
C VAL A 424 1.02 -8.59 5.02
N SER A 425 -0.28 -8.45 5.21
CA SER A 425 -0.88 -7.99 6.46
C SER A 425 -1.27 -9.19 7.32
N VAL A 426 -0.77 -9.22 8.56
CA VAL A 426 -1.01 -10.30 9.51
C VAL A 426 -1.45 -9.70 10.85
N PHE A 427 -2.61 -10.14 11.32
CA PHE A 427 -3.06 -9.89 12.67
C PHE A 427 -2.65 -11.05 13.57
N GLY A 428 -2.37 -10.72 14.84
CA GLY A 428 -2.07 -11.73 15.85
C GLY A 428 -2.72 -11.40 17.19
N THR A 429 -2.79 -12.39 18.07
CA THR A 429 -3.17 -12.16 19.46
C THR A 429 -2.10 -12.65 20.42
N ARG A 430 -1.75 -11.78 21.36
CA ARG A 430 -0.79 -12.06 22.42
C ARG A 430 -1.42 -12.90 23.52
N THR A 431 -0.56 -13.57 24.27
CA THR A 431 -0.96 -14.34 25.46
C THR A 431 -1.57 -13.47 26.55
N ASP A 432 -1.26 -12.17 26.58
CA ASP A 432 -1.86 -11.18 27.47
C ASP A 432 -3.23 -10.64 26.96
N GLY A 433 -3.72 -11.17 25.84
CA GLY A 433 -5.00 -10.81 25.24
C GLY A 433 -4.97 -9.53 24.40
N ARG A 434 -3.81 -8.90 24.15
CA ARG A 434 -3.71 -7.76 23.23
C ARG A 434 -3.71 -8.21 21.77
N LEU A 435 -4.25 -7.36 20.90
CA LEU A 435 -4.17 -7.55 19.45
C LEU A 435 -2.83 -7.00 18.95
N SER A 436 -2.21 -7.67 17.98
CA SER A 436 -1.09 -7.14 17.22
C SER A 436 -1.42 -7.06 15.73
N TYR A 437 -0.67 -6.20 15.05
CA TYR A 437 -0.68 -6.11 13.60
C TYR A 437 0.75 -5.95 13.09
N THR A 438 1.12 -6.80 12.14
CA THR A 438 2.38 -6.72 11.43
C THR A 438 2.12 -6.72 9.94
N ALA A 439 2.72 -5.78 9.23
CA ALA A 439 2.72 -5.74 7.77
C ALA A 439 4.15 -5.80 7.26
N PHE A 440 4.45 -6.70 6.34
CA PHE A 440 5.78 -6.86 5.78
C PHE A 440 5.76 -6.97 4.26
N ASP A 441 6.89 -6.63 3.67
CA ASP A 441 7.10 -6.63 2.24
C ASP A 441 7.25 -8.08 1.72
N PRO A 442 6.41 -8.57 0.80
CA PRO A 442 6.49 -9.94 0.29
C PRO A 442 7.74 -10.19 -0.57
N VAL A 443 8.42 -9.14 -1.04
CA VAL A 443 9.60 -9.28 -1.89
C VAL A 443 10.87 -9.33 -1.04
N THR A 444 10.94 -8.57 0.05
CA THR A 444 12.16 -8.46 0.88
C THR A 444 12.03 -9.10 2.26
N GLY A 445 10.82 -9.40 2.72
CA GLY A 445 10.54 -9.88 4.08
C GLY A 445 10.62 -8.80 5.16
N VAL A 446 10.94 -7.55 4.80
CA VAL A 446 11.11 -6.46 5.77
C VAL A 446 9.76 -6.07 6.39
N LYS A 447 9.67 -6.09 7.73
CA LYS A 447 8.52 -5.54 8.47
C LYS A 447 8.46 -4.03 8.25
N ARG A 448 7.36 -3.54 7.68
CA ARG A 448 7.08 -2.10 7.49
C ARG A 448 6.26 -1.53 8.63
N ILE A 449 5.36 -2.33 9.19
CA ILE A 449 4.54 -1.97 10.36
C ILE A 449 4.63 -3.13 11.34
N SER A 450 4.79 -2.80 12.63
CA SER A 450 4.68 -3.74 13.74
C SER A 450 4.14 -2.99 14.95
N THR A 451 2.95 -3.33 15.40
CA THR A 451 2.23 -2.60 16.45
C THR A 451 1.42 -3.55 17.33
N VAL A 452 1.11 -3.09 18.54
CA VAL A 452 0.32 -3.83 19.52
C VAL A 452 -0.67 -2.85 20.15
N SER A 453 -1.91 -3.30 20.35
CA SER A 453 -2.94 -2.48 20.97
C SER A 453 -2.60 -2.16 22.42
N ALA A 454 -2.99 -0.96 22.88
CA ALA A 454 -2.87 -0.61 24.29
C ALA A 454 -3.88 -1.38 25.16
N GLN A 455 -5.11 -1.52 24.66
CA GLN A 455 -6.19 -2.29 25.30
C GLN A 455 -6.07 -3.79 25.01
N THR A 456 -6.60 -4.62 25.91
CA THR A 456 -6.78 -6.06 25.68
C THR A 456 -8.14 -6.33 25.02
N LEU A 457 -8.29 -7.51 24.42
CA LEU A 457 -9.56 -7.97 23.87
C LEU A 457 -10.64 -8.19 24.93
N GLY A 458 -10.30 -8.19 26.23
CA GLY A 458 -11.25 -8.45 27.31
C GLY A 458 -11.68 -9.91 27.46
N PHE A 459 -11.04 -10.84 26.75
CA PHE A 459 -11.21 -12.29 26.86
C PHE A 459 -9.94 -13.01 26.41
N THR A 460 -9.83 -14.30 26.69
CA THR A 460 -8.75 -15.16 26.18
C THR A 460 -9.08 -15.63 24.76
N PRO A 461 -8.33 -15.18 23.73
CA PRO A 461 -8.56 -15.60 22.35
C PRO A 461 -8.16 -17.07 22.16
N LYS A 462 -8.92 -17.80 21.34
CA LYS A 462 -8.67 -19.21 21.02
C LYS A 462 -8.25 -19.40 19.55
N ALA A 463 -8.98 -18.78 18.62
CA ALA A 463 -8.65 -18.75 17.20
C ALA A 463 -9.09 -17.41 16.58
N MET A 464 -8.57 -17.07 15.40
CA MET A 464 -8.95 -15.84 14.70
C MET A 464 -8.96 -16.01 13.19
N ALA A 465 -9.81 -15.26 12.49
CA ALA A 465 -9.82 -15.17 11.04
C ALA A 465 -9.99 -13.72 10.58
N THR A 466 -9.10 -13.26 9.70
CA THR A 466 -9.13 -11.92 9.10
C THR A 466 -10.03 -11.97 7.87
N LEU A 467 -11.10 -11.18 7.88
CA LEU A 467 -12.05 -11.15 6.77
C LEU A 467 -11.63 -10.15 5.69
N ASN A 468 -11.12 -9.00 6.11
CA ASN A 468 -10.61 -7.93 5.28
C ASN A 468 -9.65 -7.06 6.15
N SER A 469 -9.20 -5.92 5.62
CA SER A 469 -8.24 -5.03 6.29
C SER A 469 -8.71 -4.46 7.62
N ASP A 470 -10.02 -4.32 7.83
CA ASP A 470 -10.57 -3.69 9.03
C ASP A 470 -11.43 -4.60 9.89
N THR A 471 -11.59 -5.88 9.51
CA THR A 471 -12.51 -6.81 10.18
C THR A 471 -11.84 -8.13 10.50
N VAL A 472 -11.80 -8.47 11.79
CA VAL A 472 -11.27 -9.74 12.31
C VAL A 472 -12.33 -10.43 13.16
N LEU A 473 -12.54 -11.72 12.92
CA LEU A 473 -13.34 -12.59 13.80
C LEU A 473 -12.44 -13.30 14.79
N VAL A 474 -12.83 -13.35 16.06
CA VAL A 474 -12.04 -13.98 17.13
C VAL A 474 -12.94 -14.86 17.99
N THR A 475 -12.55 -16.12 18.19
CA THR A 475 -13.22 -17.03 19.12
C THR A 475 -12.60 -16.97 20.50
N THR A 476 -13.40 -17.25 21.53
CA THR A 476 -12.94 -17.32 22.92
C THR A 476 -12.76 -18.76 23.38
N THR A 477 -12.00 -18.97 24.46
CA THR A 477 -11.91 -20.28 25.12
C THR A 477 -13.25 -20.77 25.68
N GLY A 478 -14.20 -19.86 25.94
CA GLY A 478 -15.58 -20.16 26.35
C GLY A 478 -16.52 -20.56 25.20
N GLY A 479 -16.06 -20.51 23.94
CA GLY A 479 -16.88 -20.87 22.78
C GLY A 479 -17.78 -19.75 22.25
N ASP A 480 -17.42 -18.49 22.48
CA ASP A 480 -18.09 -17.33 21.90
C ASP A 480 -17.33 -16.80 20.67
N LEU A 481 -18.04 -16.10 19.78
CA LEU A 481 -17.46 -15.39 18.63
C LEU A 481 -17.65 -13.88 18.77
N TYR A 482 -16.59 -13.11 18.53
CA TYR A 482 -16.61 -11.65 18.47
C TYR A 482 -16.10 -11.15 17.13
N ARG A 483 -16.63 -10.01 16.68
CA ARG A 483 -16.04 -9.19 15.61
C ARG A 483 -15.23 -8.06 16.23
N VAL A 484 -14.03 -7.87 15.71
CA VAL A 484 -13.11 -6.78 16.05
C VAL A 484 -12.95 -5.91 14.81
N ASP A 485 -13.29 -4.63 14.94
CA ASP A 485 -13.22 -3.63 13.88
C ASP A 485 -11.99 -2.75 14.09
N ILE A 486 -11.01 -2.82 13.20
CA ILE A 486 -9.77 -2.06 13.27
C ILE A 486 -10.05 -0.62 12.87
N THR A 487 -9.64 0.33 13.72
CA THR A 487 -9.89 1.76 13.51
C THR A 487 -8.61 2.55 13.26
N SER A 488 -7.45 2.04 13.66
CA SER A 488 -6.14 2.58 13.30
C SER A 488 -5.06 1.51 13.44
N PHE A 489 -4.00 1.61 12.64
CA PHE A 489 -2.85 0.71 12.70
C PHE A 489 -1.66 1.30 13.46
N GLN A 490 -1.55 2.63 13.61
CA GLN A 490 -0.40 3.25 14.28
C GLN A 490 -0.85 4.50 15.04
N PRO A 491 -1.12 4.41 16.37
CA PRO A 491 -1.11 3.17 17.17
C PRO A 491 -2.26 2.23 16.81
N LEU A 492 -2.10 0.91 17.06
CA LEU A 492 -3.18 -0.06 16.84
C LEU A 492 -4.38 0.23 17.74
N ARG A 493 -5.52 0.56 17.13
CA ARG A 493 -6.81 0.80 17.80
C ARG A 493 -7.88 -0.02 17.11
N TYR A 494 -8.87 -0.44 17.90
CA TYR A 494 -10.02 -1.18 17.40
C TYR A 494 -11.23 -0.93 18.29
N THR A 495 -12.41 -1.18 17.74
CA THR A 495 -13.62 -1.45 18.51
C THR A 495 -13.97 -2.93 18.40
N ARG A 496 -14.86 -3.39 19.27
CA ARG A 496 -15.36 -4.77 19.25
C ARG A 496 -16.86 -4.73 19.47
N THR A 497 -17.59 -5.69 18.92
CA THR A 497 -18.99 -5.88 19.29
C THR A 497 -19.12 -6.00 20.83
N GLU A 498 -20.04 -5.23 21.41
CA GLU A 498 -20.28 -5.23 22.86
C GLU A 498 -20.83 -6.58 23.31
N GLN A 499 -21.78 -7.12 22.55
CA GLN A 499 -22.29 -8.47 22.69
C GLN A 499 -21.54 -9.43 21.76
N ARG A 500 -21.42 -10.70 22.17
CA ARG A 500 -20.95 -11.78 21.29
C ARG A 500 -21.86 -11.87 20.05
N LEU A 501 -21.29 -12.17 18.89
CA LEU A 501 -22.06 -12.45 17.67
C LEU A 501 -22.90 -13.73 17.82
N SER A 502 -22.34 -14.75 18.49
CA SER A 502 -23.02 -15.98 18.91
C SER A 502 -22.15 -16.85 19.82
N GLY A 503 -22.77 -17.84 20.48
CA GLY A 503 -22.10 -18.92 21.20
C GLY A 503 -22.00 -20.21 20.37
N GLY A 504 -21.31 -21.23 20.91
CA GLY A 504 -21.11 -22.52 20.23
C GLY A 504 -19.91 -22.56 19.27
N TRP A 505 -19.08 -21.51 19.26
CA TRP A 505 -17.87 -21.39 18.46
C TRP A 505 -16.67 -21.98 19.19
N THR A 506 -16.71 -23.30 19.44
CA THR A 506 -15.65 -24.03 20.15
C THR A 506 -14.38 -24.26 19.30
N HIS A 507 -14.26 -23.57 18.16
CA HIS A 507 -13.22 -23.80 17.18
C HIS A 507 -11.81 -23.55 17.72
N ASP A 508 -10.94 -24.55 17.55
CA ASP A 508 -9.51 -24.48 17.87
C ASP A 508 -8.72 -23.74 16.78
N ARG A 509 -9.25 -23.69 15.56
CA ARG A 509 -8.68 -23.01 14.40
C ARG A 509 -9.81 -22.42 13.57
N LEU A 510 -9.59 -21.23 13.01
CA LEU A 510 -10.57 -20.50 12.22
C LEU A 510 -9.84 -19.79 11.08
N VAL A 511 -10.32 -19.91 9.85
CA VAL A 511 -9.66 -19.34 8.66
C VAL A 511 -10.69 -18.90 7.61
N TYR A 512 -10.40 -17.82 6.89
CA TYR A 512 -11.27 -17.28 5.84
C TYR A 512 -10.58 -17.37 4.49
N ASP A 513 -11.28 -17.81 3.44
CA ASP A 513 -10.68 -18.05 2.12
C ASP A 513 -10.65 -16.82 1.21
N GLY A 514 -11.15 -15.66 1.67
CA GLY A 514 -11.30 -14.46 0.86
C GLY A 514 -12.51 -14.48 -0.09
N HIS A 515 -13.16 -15.62 -0.30
CA HIS A 515 -14.19 -15.86 -1.32
C HIS A 515 -15.54 -16.24 -0.69
N GLY A 516 -15.78 -15.79 0.55
CA GLY A 516 -17.04 -15.99 1.25
C GLY A 516 -17.12 -17.27 2.08
N SER A 517 -16.06 -18.08 2.20
CA SER A 517 -16.07 -19.27 3.06
C SER A 517 -15.21 -19.09 4.29
N LEU A 518 -15.81 -19.25 5.47
CA LEU A 518 -15.12 -19.35 6.75
C LEU A 518 -15.07 -20.81 7.16
N PHE A 519 -13.88 -21.32 7.45
CA PHE A 519 -13.67 -22.68 7.90
C PHE A 519 -13.21 -22.71 9.34
N GLY A 520 -13.66 -23.71 10.09
CA GLY A 520 -13.25 -23.89 11.46
C GLY A 520 -13.13 -25.36 11.84
N GLN A 521 -12.11 -25.67 12.63
CA GLN A 521 -11.97 -26.98 13.25
C GLN A 521 -12.50 -26.93 14.68
N ALA A 522 -13.44 -27.81 15.02
CA ALA A 522 -13.92 -28.01 16.38
C ALA A 522 -13.65 -29.46 16.80
N GLY A 523 -12.68 -29.68 17.70
CA GLY A 523 -12.24 -31.03 18.03
C GLY A 523 -11.67 -31.76 16.81
N SER A 524 -12.25 -32.90 16.44
CA SER A 524 -11.86 -33.66 15.23
C SER A 524 -12.74 -33.39 14.01
N SER A 525 -13.72 -32.49 14.12
CA SER A 525 -14.62 -32.11 13.03
C SER A 525 -14.16 -30.84 12.33
N MET A 526 -14.41 -30.76 11.03
CA MET A 526 -14.18 -29.58 10.20
C MET A 526 -15.49 -29.02 9.69
N LEU A 527 -15.67 -27.72 9.83
CA LEU A 527 -16.90 -27.00 9.50
C LEU A 527 -16.63 -25.88 8.51
N ARG A 528 -17.65 -25.54 7.74
CA ARG A 528 -17.70 -24.37 6.85
C ARG A 528 -18.94 -23.54 7.09
N TYR A 529 -18.79 -22.24 6.93
CA TYR A 529 -19.82 -21.22 7.01
C TYR A 529 -19.71 -20.32 5.78
N THR A 530 -20.83 -19.73 5.35
CA THR A 530 -20.86 -18.68 4.32
C THR A 530 -20.83 -17.32 5.01
N VAL A 531 -19.87 -16.48 4.64
CA VAL A 531 -19.75 -15.08 5.05
C VAL A 531 -20.44 -14.22 3.98
N THR A 532 -21.57 -13.59 4.31
CA THR A 532 -22.39 -12.87 3.33
C THR A 532 -22.07 -11.37 3.27
N LYS A 533 -21.32 -10.84 4.24
CA LYS A 533 -20.99 -9.41 4.33
C LYS A 533 -19.53 -9.19 4.77
N PRO A 534 -18.91 -8.06 4.36
CA PRO A 534 -17.58 -7.68 4.84
C PRO A 534 -17.50 -7.48 6.36
N LYS A 535 -18.57 -6.98 6.98
CA LYS A 535 -18.70 -6.75 8.44
C LYS A 535 -19.89 -7.49 9.01
N PRO A 536 -19.77 -8.81 9.33
CA PRO A 536 -20.85 -9.58 9.93
C PRO A 536 -21.32 -8.96 11.25
N ALA A 537 -22.61 -8.68 11.40
CA ALA A 537 -23.20 -8.12 12.61
C ALA A 537 -24.14 -9.10 13.31
N ASP A 538 -24.71 -10.05 12.58
CA ASP A 538 -25.56 -11.11 13.11
C ASP A 538 -25.17 -12.46 12.50
N SER A 539 -24.69 -13.39 13.32
CA SER A 539 -24.22 -14.68 12.83
C SER A 539 -25.31 -15.53 12.17
N SER A 540 -26.59 -15.34 12.49
CA SER A 540 -27.70 -16.12 11.92
C SER A 540 -27.99 -15.75 10.46
N THR A 541 -27.64 -14.53 10.04
CA THR A 541 -27.87 -14.00 8.70
C THR A 541 -26.59 -13.71 7.92
N ASP A 542 -25.48 -13.47 8.64
CA ASP A 542 -24.20 -13.09 8.06
C ASP A 542 -23.17 -14.23 8.04
N LEU A 543 -23.33 -15.26 8.89
CA LEU A 543 -22.49 -16.46 8.97
C LEU A 543 -23.34 -17.74 8.79
N THR A 544 -23.91 -17.88 7.59
CA THR A 544 -24.95 -18.87 7.28
C THR A 544 -24.38 -20.20 6.78
N ASN A 545 -25.26 -21.12 6.38
CA ASN A 545 -24.91 -22.39 5.72
C ASN A 545 -23.82 -23.18 6.47
N ARG A 546 -24.00 -23.35 7.78
CA ARG A 546 -23.11 -24.18 8.58
C ARG A 546 -23.15 -25.63 8.08
N THR A 547 -22.04 -26.11 7.55
CA THR A 547 -21.91 -27.48 7.04
C THR A 547 -20.74 -28.19 7.71
N VAL A 548 -20.91 -29.46 8.07
CA VAL A 548 -19.83 -30.33 8.56
C VAL A 548 -19.18 -30.99 7.34
N ILE A 549 -17.96 -30.57 7.01
CA ILE A 549 -17.16 -31.11 5.89
C ILE A 549 -16.59 -32.49 6.24
N GLY A 550 -16.24 -32.69 7.52
CA GLY A 550 -15.86 -33.99 8.04
C GLY A 550 -16.14 -34.07 9.52
N ALA A 551 -16.81 -35.15 9.95
CA ALA A 551 -17.21 -35.33 11.35
C ALA A 551 -16.05 -35.78 12.25
N SER A 552 -15.02 -36.40 11.70
CA SER A 552 -13.83 -36.88 12.40
C SER A 552 -12.59 -36.87 11.49
N GLY A 553 -11.41 -37.18 12.04
CA GLY A 553 -10.17 -37.33 11.26
C GLY A 553 -9.40 -36.03 11.01
N TRP A 554 -9.91 -34.88 11.47
CA TRP A 554 -9.24 -33.58 11.34
C TRP A 554 -8.39 -33.26 12.57
N THR A 555 -7.31 -34.02 12.80
CA THR A 555 -6.32 -33.76 13.85
C THR A 555 -5.19 -32.87 13.33
N LEU A 556 -5.49 -31.58 13.15
CA LEU A 556 -4.55 -30.62 12.59
C LEU A 556 -3.65 -29.99 13.67
N GLN A 557 -2.41 -29.65 13.34
CA GLN A 557 -1.55 -28.80 14.17
C GLN A 557 -1.70 -27.33 13.82
N THR A 558 -1.83 -27.01 12.54
CA THR A 558 -2.04 -25.66 12.02
C THR A 558 -3.15 -25.66 10.97
N LEU A 559 -3.66 -24.49 10.58
CA LEU A 559 -4.64 -24.38 9.50
C LEU A 559 -4.55 -22.99 8.88
N THR A 560 -4.53 -22.94 7.55
CA THR A 560 -4.70 -21.71 6.77
C THR A 560 -5.48 -21.98 5.48
N THR A 561 -5.85 -20.93 4.78
CA THR A 561 -6.43 -20.95 3.43
C THR A 561 -5.41 -20.41 2.44
N THR A 562 -5.35 -21.01 1.26
CA THR A 562 -4.44 -20.58 0.16
C THR A 562 -5.20 -20.02 -1.04
N GLY A 563 -6.52 -20.22 -1.07
CA GLY A 563 -7.45 -19.70 -2.05
C GLY A 563 -8.86 -20.23 -1.81
N LYS A 564 -9.77 -19.96 -2.74
CA LYS A 564 -11.18 -20.37 -2.68
C LYS A 564 -11.30 -21.89 -2.45
N GLY A 565 -11.79 -22.29 -1.28
CA GLY A 565 -11.92 -23.71 -0.92
C GLY A 565 -10.62 -24.49 -0.74
N HIS A 566 -9.45 -23.85 -0.82
CA HIS A 566 -8.14 -24.50 -0.68
C HIS A 566 -7.58 -24.25 0.73
N LEU A 567 -7.34 -25.33 1.47
CA LEU A 567 -6.83 -25.33 2.83
C LEU A 567 -5.44 -25.94 2.88
N LEU A 568 -4.60 -25.44 3.79
CA LEU A 568 -3.26 -25.94 4.02
C LEU A 568 -3.02 -26.14 5.51
N THR A 569 -2.41 -27.26 5.88
CA THR A 569 -2.25 -27.65 7.27
C THR A 569 -1.00 -28.49 7.50
N THR A 570 -0.40 -28.34 8.68
CA THR A 570 0.56 -29.30 9.22
C THR A 570 -0.13 -30.30 10.15
N VAL A 571 0.37 -31.53 10.16
CA VAL A 571 -0.13 -32.64 10.99
C VAL A 571 0.99 -33.18 11.88
N SER A 572 0.62 -33.89 12.95
CA SER A 572 1.55 -34.33 14.00
C SER A 572 2.66 -35.27 13.53
N ASP A 573 2.47 -35.96 12.40
CA ASP A 573 3.49 -36.81 11.78
C ASP A 573 4.51 -36.03 10.92
N GLY A 574 4.41 -34.69 10.91
CA GLY A 574 5.38 -33.80 10.26
C GLY A 574 5.13 -33.56 8.78
N ARG A 575 3.97 -33.95 8.23
CA ARG A 575 3.56 -33.64 6.85
C ARG A 575 2.96 -32.26 6.70
N LEU A 576 3.11 -31.70 5.50
CA LEU A 576 2.31 -30.59 4.99
C LEU A 576 1.23 -31.14 4.05
N ARG A 577 -0.04 -30.87 4.34
CA ARG A 577 -1.18 -31.37 3.57
C ARG A 577 -2.00 -30.22 3.00
N ALA A 578 -2.30 -30.31 1.72
CA ALA A 578 -3.28 -29.46 1.05
C ALA A 578 -4.61 -30.20 0.97
N TYR A 579 -5.71 -29.47 1.13
CA TYR A 579 -7.07 -29.95 0.95
C TYR A 579 -7.82 -29.03 0.01
N THR A 580 -8.58 -29.62 -0.91
CA THR A 580 -9.51 -28.89 -1.76
C THR A 580 -10.92 -29.25 -1.35
N VAL A 581 -11.68 -28.27 -0.91
CA VAL A 581 -13.08 -28.40 -0.47
C VAL A 581 -13.98 -27.77 -1.51
N ASP A 582 -14.88 -28.57 -2.07
CA ASP A 582 -15.80 -28.11 -3.11
C ASP A 582 -17.03 -27.37 -2.53
N THR A 583 -17.94 -26.94 -3.41
CA THR A 583 -19.19 -26.27 -3.01
C THR A 583 -20.20 -27.21 -2.34
N ALA A 584 -20.10 -28.52 -2.58
CA ALA A 584 -20.92 -29.55 -1.94
C ALA A 584 -20.36 -29.97 -0.58
N SER A 585 -19.27 -29.35 -0.12
CA SER A 585 -18.54 -29.70 1.10
C SER A 585 -17.91 -31.09 1.07
N SER A 586 -17.68 -31.66 -0.11
CA SER A 586 -16.77 -32.80 -0.29
C SER A 586 -15.34 -32.29 -0.36
N TRP A 587 -14.37 -33.16 -0.06
CA TRP A 587 -12.97 -32.77 -0.04
C TRP A 587 -12.04 -33.84 -0.59
N THR A 588 -10.92 -33.38 -1.16
CA THR A 588 -9.76 -34.20 -1.50
C THR A 588 -8.53 -33.70 -0.76
N ALA A 589 -7.46 -34.50 -0.69
CA ALA A 589 -6.23 -34.10 -0.02
C ALA A 589 -4.99 -34.61 -0.74
N ALA A 590 -3.92 -33.82 -0.69
CA ALA A 590 -2.59 -34.16 -1.18
C ALA A 590 -1.54 -33.88 -0.10
N ASN A 591 -0.43 -34.63 -0.12
CA ASN A 591 0.73 -34.32 0.72
C ASN A 591 1.69 -33.47 -0.12
N LEU A 592 1.91 -32.21 0.26
CA LEU A 592 2.92 -31.37 -0.39
C LEU A 592 4.33 -31.69 0.14
N ALA A 593 4.43 -32.10 1.41
CA ALA A 593 5.68 -32.57 1.99
C ALA A 593 5.43 -33.74 2.94
N LEU A 594 6.32 -34.73 2.90
CA LEU A 594 6.21 -35.94 3.72
C LEU A 594 6.82 -35.79 5.13
N THR A 595 7.76 -34.87 5.32
CA THR A 595 8.46 -34.61 6.60
C THR A 595 8.90 -33.15 6.69
N GLY A 596 9.40 -32.71 7.85
CA GLY A 596 10.00 -31.37 8.05
C GLY A 596 9.00 -30.25 8.36
N TRP A 597 7.73 -30.60 8.62
CA TRP A 597 6.64 -29.69 8.97
C TRP A 597 6.06 -29.92 10.38
N ASN A 598 6.84 -30.52 11.29
CA ASN A 598 6.53 -30.65 12.71
C ASN A 598 7.06 -29.47 13.54
N GLY A 599 6.48 -29.23 14.72
CA GLY A 599 6.97 -28.22 15.68
C GLY A 599 6.54 -26.78 15.40
N PHE A 600 5.63 -26.58 14.45
CA PHE A 600 5.06 -25.26 14.13
C PHE A 600 3.73 -25.05 14.84
N THR A 601 3.51 -23.82 15.34
CA THR A 601 2.32 -23.44 16.09
C THR A 601 1.26 -22.78 15.22
N SER A 602 1.67 -22.17 14.11
CA SER A 602 0.80 -21.38 13.25
C SER A 602 1.25 -21.48 11.80
N LEU A 603 0.28 -21.44 10.90
CA LEU A 603 0.49 -21.34 9.46
C LEU A 603 -0.47 -20.26 8.96
N VAL A 604 0.02 -19.30 8.18
CA VAL A 604 -0.81 -18.26 7.59
C VAL A 604 -0.45 -18.06 6.12
N SER A 605 -1.42 -17.63 5.33
CA SER A 605 -1.25 -17.39 3.90
C SER A 605 -2.18 -16.26 3.47
N PRO A 606 -1.67 -15.24 2.76
CA PRO A 606 -2.52 -14.27 2.06
C PRO A 606 -3.05 -14.83 0.72
N GLY A 607 -2.56 -15.98 0.26
CA GLY A 607 -2.83 -16.56 -1.05
C GLY A 607 -1.64 -16.43 -2.01
N GLY A 608 -1.86 -16.76 -3.29
CA GLY A 608 -0.83 -16.66 -4.33
C GLY A 608 0.37 -17.61 -4.17
N GLY A 609 0.20 -18.68 -3.38
CA GLY A 609 1.25 -19.65 -3.08
C GLY A 609 2.23 -19.24 -1.98
N LEU A 610 2.02 -18.10 -1.32
CA LEU A 610 2.84 -17.64 -0.20
C LEU A 610 2.33 -18.24 1.12
N TYR A 611 3.18 -19.01 1.80
CA TYR A 611 2.89 -19.65 3.08
C TYR A 611 3.88 -19.20 4.13
N TYR A 612 3.40 -18.89 5.34
CA TYR A 612 4.25 -18.46 6.44
C TYR A 612 4.01 -19.33 7.66
N ARG A 613 5.04 -20.07 8.08
CA ARG A 613 4.97 -20.94 9.25
C ARG A 613 5.67 -20.29 10.44
N ARG A 614 5.05 -20.38 11.62
CA ARG A 614 5.60 -19.89 12.88
C ARG A 614 6.01 -21.06 13.76
N ASP A 615 7.23 -21.05 14.28
CA ASP A 615 7.71 -22.02 15.26
C ASP A 615 7.32 -21.66 16.71
N THR A 616 7.69 -22.50 17.67
CA THR A 616 7.42 -22.26 19.10
C THR A 616 8.17 -21.05 19.67
N ASN A 617 9.30 -20.66 19.06
CA ASN A 617 10.11 -19.52 19.48
C ASN A 617 9.56 -18.19 18.94
N GLY A 618 8.50 -18.23 18.13
CA GLY A 618 7.91 -17.05 17.51
C GLY A 618 8.67 -16.56 16.27
N VAL A 619 9.46 -17.42 15.64
CA VAL A 619 10.13 -17.15 14.37
C VAL A 619 9.21 -17.51 13.22
N LEU A 620 9.01 -16.58 12.29
CA LEU A 620 8.22 -16.78 11.07
C LEU A 620 9.14 -17.04 9.87
N THR A 621 8.92 -18.15 9.17
CA THR A 621 9.62 -18.50 7.91
C THR A 621 8.64 -18.58 6.74
N GLY A 622 8.94 -17.88 5.66
CA GLY A 622 8.18 -17.89 4.41
C GLY A 622 8.51 -19.09 3.52
N TYR A 623 7.53 -19.52 2.74
CA TYR A 623 7.63 -20.50 1.67
C TYR A 623 6.82 -19.99 0.47
N LEU A 624 7.30 -20.30 -0.72
CA LEU A 624 6.59 -20.06 -1.97
C LEU A 624 6.44 -21.37 -2.70
N ASP A 625 5.19 -21.70 -2.97
CA ASP A 625 4.72 -22.70 -3.89
C ASP A 625 4.27 -21.99 -5.17
N THR A 626 4.91 -22.30 -6.29
CA THR A 626 4.59 -21.59 -7.53
C THR A 626 3.34 -22.13 -8.23
N SER A 627 2.81 -23.27 -7.81
CA SER A 627 1.64 -23.90 -8.41
C SER A 627 0.73 -24.45 -7.32
N PRO A 628 0.22 -23.58 -6.43
CA PRO A 628 -0.33 -23.98 -5.13
C PRO A 628 -1.57 -24.89 -5.18
N PHE A 629 -2.15 -25.08 -6.37
CA PHE A 629 -3.36 -25.86 -6.59
C PHE A 629 -3.12 -27.08 -7.51
N ASP A 630 -1.86 -27.45 -7.77
CA ASP A 630 -1.52 -28.65 -8.56
C ASP A 630 -1.45 -29.95 -7.71
N GLY A 631 -1.52 -29.83 -6.38
CA GLY A 631 -1.45 -30.93 -5.43
C GLY A 631 -0.04 -31.50 -5.20
N SER A 632 1.00 -30.81 -5.69
CA SER A 632 2.40 -31.18 -5.59
C SER A 632 3.15 -30.18 -4.71
N GLY A 633 4.16 -30.63 -3.97
CA GLY A 633 5.11 -29.74 -3.29
C GLY A 633 6.46 -29.66 -3.98
N THR A 634 6.57 -30.07 -5.24
CA THR A 634 7.84 -30.09 -5.99
C THR A 634 8.44 -28.70 -6.20
N ASP A 635 7.62 -27.67 -6.24
CA ASP A 635 7.99 -26.27 -6.42
C ASP A 635 7.82 -25.44 -5.15
N LEU A 636 7.53 -26.10 -4.02
CA LEU A 636 7.54 -25.52 -2.69
C LEU A 636 8.98 -25.30 -2.23
N ALA A 637 9.37 -24.04 -2.09
CA ALA A 637 10.71 -23.65 -1.65
C ALA A 637 10.65 -22.60 -0.55
N ALA A 638 11.68 -22.58 0.31
CA ALA A 638 11.85 -21.53 1.29
C ALA A 638 11.86 -20.15 0.61
N TYR A 639 11.27 -19.17 1.28
CA TYR A 639 11.02 -17.84 0.78
C TYR A 639 11.09 -16.82 1.91
N LEU A 640 10.98 -15.53 1.60
CA LEU A 640 11.13 -14.45 2.58
C LEU A 640 9.85 -14.25 3.42
N PRO A 641 9.95 -13.82 4.70
CA PRO A 641 11.19 -13.69 5.47
C PRO A 641 11.78 -15.06 5.84
N THR A 642 13.11 -15.14 5.91
CA THR A 642 13.83 -16.37 6.30
C THR A 642 14.61 -16.17 7.60
N GLY A 643 14.61 -17.15 8.49
CA GLY A 643 15.53 -17.22 9.63
C GLY A 643 15.12 -16.46 10.88
N THR A 644 16.01 -16.42 11.89
CA THR A 644 15.75 -15.93 13.26
C THR A 644 15.57 -14.42 13.37
N THR A 645 15.87 -13.65 12.32
CA THR A 645 15.62 -12.20 12.25
C THR A 645 14.14 -11.85 12.11
N SER A 646 13.27 -12.85 11.99
CA SER A 646 11.82 -12.74 11.92
C SER A 646 11.16 -13.25 13.21
N ASP A 647 11.67 -12.86 14.38
CA ASP A 647 11.12 -13.22 15.68
C ASP A 647 9.96 -12.29 16.11
N GLY A 648 9.44 -12.50 17.32
CA GLY A 648 8.43 -11.65 17.94
C GLY A 648 7.00 -11.80 17.40
N TRP A 649 6.71 -12.90 16.68
CA TRP A 649 5.37 -13.19 16.18
C TRP A 649 4.50 -13.83 17.24
N ASP A 650 3.23 -13.46 17.26
CA ASP A 650 2.22 -13.96 18.21
C ASP A 650 1.82 -15.42 17.94
N PRO A 651 1.36 -16.16 18.96
CA PRO A 651 1.01 -17.58 18.82
C PRO A 651 -0.22 -17.85 17.95
N ILE A 652 -1.21 -16.96 17.97
CA ILE A 652 -2.38 -17.02 17.10
C ILE A 652 -2.18 -15.96 16.04
N LEU A 653 -2.22 -16.36 14.77
CA LEU A 653 -2.01 -15.48 13.62
C LEU A 653 -3.10 -15.70 12.58
N SER A 654 -3.45 -14.64 11.86
CA SER A 654 -4.27 -14.70 10.65
C SER A 654 -3.81 -13.64 9.67
N ALA A 655 -3.54 -14.06 8.43
CA ALA A 655 -3.21 -13.17 7.33
C ALA A 655 -4.48 -12.66 6.64
N LEU A 656 -4.41 -11.44 6.12
CA LEU A 656 -5.41 -10.88 5.22
C LEU A 656 -5.34 -11.59 3.86
N PRO A 657 -6.41 -12.26 3.40
CA PRO A 657 -6.43 -12.83 2.06
C PRO A 657 -6.36 -11.73 0.98
N TYR A 658 -5.56 -11.93 -0.06
CA TYR A 658 -5.45 -10.97 -1.17
C TYR A 658 -6.78 -10.73 -1.89
N ASP A 659 -7.59 -11.78 -2.01
CA ASP A 659 -8.90 -11.72 -2.66
C ASP A 659 -10.04 -11.31 -1.71
N SER A 660 -9.72 -10.88 -0.48
CA SER A 660 -10.76 -10.44 0.43
C SER A 660 -11.55 -9.26 -0.13
N TRP A 661 -12.80 -9.14 0.31
CA TRP A 661 -13.68 -8.00 0.04
C TRP A 661 -12.91 -6.67 0.11
N PRO A 662 -13.06 -5.79 -0.90
CA PRO A 662 -12.49 -4.46 -0.82
C PRO A 662 -13.09 -3.74 0.39
N ASP A 663 -12.25 -3.06 1.16
CA ASP A 663 -12.72 -2.05 2.07
C ASP A 663 -12.80 -0.70 1.34
N ASN A 664 -13.44 0.28 1.97
CA ASN A 664 -13.49 1.65 1.48
C ASN A 664 -12.15 2.41 1.61
N THR A 665 -11.08 1.77 2.09
CA THR A 665 -9.80 2.42 2.42
C THR A 665 -8.61 1.99 1.55
N ARG A 666 -8.74 0.97 0.69
CA ARG A 666 -7.70 0.53 -0.25
C ARG A 666 -7.27 1.67 -1.20
N ARG A 667 -6.28 2.44 -0.74
CA ARG A 667 -5.31 3.22 -1.51
C ARG A 667 -3.93 2.63 -1.27
#